data_AF-B4EVI8-F1
#
_entry.id   AF-B4EVI8-F1
#
_cell.length_a   1.000
_cell.length_b   1.000
_cell.length_c   1.000
_cell.angle_alpha   90.00
_cell.angle_beta   90.00
_cell.angle_gamma   90.00
#
_symmetry.space_group_name_H-M   'P 1'
#
loop_
_entity.id
_entity.type
_entity.pdbx_description
1 polymer ?
#
loop_
_entity_poly.entity_id
_entity_poly.type
_entity_poly.pdbx_seq_one_letter_code
_entity_poly.pdbx_strand_id
1 'polypeptide(L)'
;MAILTLRNVKSYSADKDVNIDLSKPVTLIYGQNGAGKSTISSFFSGFQQEKYQHCHFASRENFAYFVFNQEYIEQKFHQEIYQPGIFTLNEKNDDVNGKIESNKRRITEINNLLNTLDTEIKNKNDAKSTVIEKYSKVIFKKTINDRQSLDYFLDRAKRVNNFYQKMRETSLGIQKYELVQLTERLELLLNSEGTQYTEIIEPEVYGLSDEMLTLLQSSLTASSDTPFSAIIQQLGNADWVHSGTGYIKDNICPFCQQKFDSQHLLHELTLMFDKSYEDALATLTHSQTVISHELDLLESFHEHLRQHPVVSDDHQVFSIIKSLQQTLRNNLQSLRQKLLQPSQSIQPDVITDIRQHLNQILVTLNSNIRDNNQLAANFSQERARLAADSFAYLREVSDPYLRQCDQELAEIQQQLQAEINQVDLLRDEERALSVETTHLIGQLSVIQPTIDNINYNLTQLGINDFNIICHDESLKLYRLHRQNQPDDSEVFKSLSEGEKTIISLLYFLESCIGHVPDSQTIQPKLIVIDDPISSLSHNYIYEVASMIKHKLILPKIAQHIVILTHNIFFFQEILLSVYKRLAPERTTPKGCALYRIIKGEYSDCIPLSMHDMLNEYQALWQTIRDVRDGRSLPVVLPNTMRNILEYYFSFSCKQEKLDKALNKLAVEYSAGEYDSFYRAINRHSHSDGRNIMATGVINVEMYFRLFQKIFEETKDSDHYNTMMGITVEQTEG
;
A
#
# COMPACT_ATOMS: atom_id res chain seq x y z
N MET A 1 21.09 -0.29 11.89
CA MET A 1 21.02 -1.64 11.29
C MET A 1 21.90 -1.56 10.07
N ALA A 2 22.93 -2.40 10.02
CA ALA A 2 23.97 -2.45 9.00
C ALA A 2 24.14 -3.91 8.57
N ILE A 3 23.51 -4.31 7.46
CA ILE A 3 23.44 -5.71 7.02
C ILE A 3 24.06 -5.85 5.64
N LEU A 4 25.00 -6.77 5.50
CA LEU A 4 25.58 -7.19 4.23
C LEU A 4 24.86 -8.43 3.71
N THR A 5 24.41 -8.38 2.46
CA THR A 5 23.82 -9.51 1.75
C THR A 5 24.74 -9.90 0.58
N LEU A 6 25.22 -11.14 0.59
CA LEU A 6 26.04 -11.73 -0.48
C LEU A 6 25.25 -12.78 -1.25
N ARG A 7 25.28 -12.68 -2.58
CA ARG A 7 24.64 -13.62 -3.51
C ARG A 7 25.38 -13.64 -4.84
N ASN A 8 25.42 -14.81 -5.48
CA ASN A 8 25.94 -15.02 -6.84
C ASN A 8 27.34 -14.39 -7.06
N VAL A 9 28.26 -14.62 -6.13
CA VAL A 9 29.61 -14.04 -6.19
C VAL A 9 30.66 -15.02 -5.67
N LYS A 10 31.69 -15.28 -6.47
CA LYS A 10 32.81 -16.20 -6.16
C LYS A 10 32.31 -17.55 -5.63
N SER A 11 32.44 -17.81 -4.33
CA SER A 11 32.06 -19.06 -3.67
C SER A 11 30.65 -19.05 -3.07
N TYR A 12 29.91 -17.95 -3.16
CA TYR A 12 28.54 -17.81 -2.65
C TYR A 12 27.51 -18.19 -3.72
N SER A 13 26.48 -18.94 -3.34
CA SER A 13 25.46 -19.49 -4.25
C SER A 13 24.64 -18.40 -4.95
N ALA A 14 24.15 -18.72 -6.15
CA ALA A 14 23.17 -17.90 -6.87
C ALA A 14 21.74 -18.06 -6.31
N ASP A 15 21.46 -19.15 -5.60
CA ASP A 15 20.12 -19.54 -5.16
C ASP A 15 19.84 -19.23 -3.68
N LYS A 16 20.86 -18.78 -2.94
CA LYS A 16 20.77 -18.50 -1.50
C LYS A 16 21.48 -17.19 -1.14
N ASP A 17 20.75 -16.32 -0.44
CA ASP A 17 21.30 -15.09 0.14
C ASP A 17 22.01 -15.41 1.46
N VAL A 18 23.25 -14.93 1.61
CA VAL A 18 23.99 -14.98 2.88
C VAL A 18 23.99 -13.61 3.52
N ASN A 19 23.27 -13.47 4.64
CA ASN A 19 23.11 -12.22 5.38
C ASN A 19 24.04 -12.16 6.59
N ILE A 20 24.83 -11.10 6.70
CA ILE A 20 25.78 -10.87 7.80
C ILE A 20 25.43 -9.55 8.48
N ASP A 21 25.10 -9.60 9.77
CA ASP A 21 24.81 -8.40 10.57
C ASP A 21 26.12 -7.78 11.07
N LEU A 22 26.42 -6.59 10.54
CA LEU A 22 27.59 -5.78 10.89
C LEU A 22 27.23 -4.63 11.82
N SER A 23 26.03 -4.61 12.41
CA SER A 23 25.55 -3.53 13.28
C SER A 23 26.28 -3.40 14.61
N LYS A 24 27.14 -4.36 14.98
CA LYS A 24 27.93 -4.29 16.23
C LYS A 24 29.17 -3.41 16.03
N PRO A 25 29.68 -2.77 17.10
CA PRO A 25 30.94 -2.02 17.04
C PRO A 25 32.12 -2.84 16.50
N VAL A 26 32.22 -4.12 16.89
CA VAL A 26 33.26 -5.03 16.41
C VAL A 26 32.63 -6.33 15.91
N THR A 27 32.95 -6.74 14.70
CA THR A 27 32.54 -8.03 14.13
C THR A 27 33.79 -8.84 13.79
N LEU A 28 33.94 -10.01 14.39
CA LEU A 28 35.04 -10.94 14.10
C LEU A 28 34.51 -12.12 13.28
N ILE A 29 35.17 -12.42 12.17
CA ILE A 29 34.76 -13.48 11.24
C ILE A 29 35.92 -14.46 11.04
N TYR A 30 35.75 -15.69 11.49
CA TYR A 30 36.71 -16.78 11.29
C TYR A 30 36.33 -17.63 10.08
N GLY A 31 37.29 -18.18 9.34
CA GLY A 31 36.99 -19.17 8.31
C GLY A 31 38.25 -19.76 7.69
N GLN A 32 38.19 -21.02 7.25
CA GLN A 32 39.34 -21.69 6.65
C GLN A 32 39.80 -21.00 5.35
N ASN A 33 41.01 -21.32 4.89
CA ASN A 33 41.54 -20.83 3.62
C ASN A 33 40.64 -21.26 2.45
N GLY A 34 40.35 -20.32 1.55
CA GLY A 34 39.44 -20.54 0.43
C GLY A 34 37.95 -20.65 0.78
N ALA A 35 37.54 -20.33 2.03
CA ALA A 35 36.14 -20.37 2.47
C ALA A 35 35.27 -19.18 2.01
N GLY A 36 35.84 -18.14 1.41
CA GLY A 36 35.09 -16.99 0.87
C GLY A 36 35.25 -15.66 1.62
N LYS A 37 36.02 -15.60 2.72
CA LYS A 37 36.28 -14.40 3.55
C LYS A 37 36.61 -13.15 2.72
N SER A 38 37.57 -13.25 1.81
CA SER A 38 38.03 -12.10 1.01
C SER A 38 36.98 -11.54 0.06
N THR A 39 35.87 -12.26 -0.17
CA THR A 39 34.73 -11.72 -0.91
C THR A 39 34.01 -10.63 -0.11
N ILE A 40 33.99 -10.73 1.22
CA ILE A 40 33.38 -9.72 2.11
C ILE A 40 34.22 -8.43 2.09
N SER A 41 35.54 -8.54 2.26
CA SER A 41 36.42 -7.38 2.25
C SER A 41 36.43 -6.67 0.90
N SER A 42 36.51 -7.44 -0.19
CA SER A 42 36.52 -6.91 -1.56
C SER A 42 35.19 -6.24 -1.96
N PHE A 43 34.05 -6.57 -1.32
CA PHE A 43 32.80 -5.83 -1.55
C PHE A 43 32.94 -4.37 -1.09
N PHE A 44 33.56 -4.15 0.08
CA PHE A 44 33.74 -2.81 0.65
C PHE A 44 34.93 -2.04 0.04
N SER A 45 35.86 -2.72 -0.64
CA SER A 45 37.01 -2.05 -1.29
C SER A 45 36.56 -1.19 -2.48
N GLY A 46 35.41 -1.52 -3.08
CA GLY A 46 34.88 -0.83 -4.25
C GLY A 46 35.58 -1.20 -5.57
N PHE A 47 36.54 -2.12 -5.54
CA PHE A 47 37.17 -2.64 -6.74
C PHE A 47 36.30 -3.74 -7.38
N GLN A 48 36.23 -3.77 -8.71
CA GLN A 48 35.48 -4.78 -9.48
C GLN A 48 33.97 -4.85 -9.13
N GLN A 49 33.30 -3.70 -8.96
CA GLN A 49 31.86 -3.60 -8.61
C GLN A 49 30.95 -4.43 -9.52
N GLU A 50 31.32 -4.64 -10.78
CA GLU A 50 30.61 -5.48 -11.74
C GLU A 50 30.40 -6.93 -11.25
N LYS A 51 31.30 -7.44 -10.41
CA LYS A 51 31.19 -8.80 -9.84
C LYS A 51 30.26 -8.90 -8.65
N TYR A 52 29.79 -7.76 -8.11
CA TYR A 52 28.96 -7.68 -6.91
C TYR A 52 27.53 -7.18 -7.20
N GLN A 53 27.05 -7.27 -8.44
CA GLN A 53 25.73 -6.78 -8.87
C GLN A 53 24.55 -7.35 -8.06
N HIS A 54 24.70 -8.55 -7.50
CA HIS A 54 23.68 -9.22 -6.69
C HIS A 54 23.92 -9.08 -5.17
N CYS A 55 24.89 -8.28 -4.76
CA CYS A 55 25.21 -8.02 -3.36
C CYS A 55 24.77 -6.61 -2.97
N HIS A 56 24.33 -6.42 -1.73
CA HIS A 56 23.93 -5.11 -1.23
C HIS A 56 24.28 -4.95 0.26
N PHE A 57 24.54 -3.72 0.67
CA PHE A 57 24.75 -3.36 2.06
C PHE A 57 23.72 -2.31 2.49
N ALA A 58 22.83 -2.71 3.38
CA ALA A 58 21.73 -1.88 3.88
C ALA A 58 22.14 -1.20 5.20
N SER A 59 22.21 0.13 5.19
CA SER A 59 22.51 0.97 6.36
C SER A 59 21.60 2.20 6.42
N ARG A 60 21.37 2.74 7.63
CA ARG A 60 20.70 4.04 7.83
C ARG A 60 21.64 5.23 7.64
N GLU A 61 22.94 4.98 7.73
CA GLU A 61 24.00 5.98 7.69
C GLU A 61 24.96 5.66 6.54
N ASN A 62 25.51 6.69 5.91
CA ASN A 62 26.53 6.56 4.88
C ASN A 62 27.92 6.49 5.55
N PHE A 63 28.66 5.41 5.28
CA PHE A 63 29.98 5.19 5.85
C PHE A 63 31.11 5.51 4.88
N ALA A 64 32.21 6.03 5.42
CA ALA A 64 33.51 6.00 4.76
C ALA A 64 34.15 4.61 4.97
N TYR A 65 34.36 3.86 3.89
CA TYR A 65 34.92 2.51 3.94
C TYR A 65 36.46 2.53 3.92
N PHE A 66 37.07 1.85 4.89
CA PHE A 66 38.52 1.64 4.96
C PHE A 66 38.78 0.13 4.92
N VAL A 67 39.39 -0.38 3.86
CA VAL A 67 39.57 -1.82 3.66
C VAL A 67 41.04 -2.18 3.54
N PHE A 68 41.50 -3.08 4.40
CA PHE A 68 42.80 -3.74 4.31
C PHE A 68 42.59 -5.16 3.75
N ASN A 69 43.07 -5.40 2.54
CA ASN A 69 43.08 -6.71 1.87
C ASN A 69 44.27 -6.75 0.89
N GLN A 70 44.45 -7.85 0.14
CA GLN A 70 45.53 -7.92 -0.87
C GLN A 70 45.40 -6.84 -1.96
N GLU A 71 44.17 -6.50 -2.39
CA GLU A 71 43.96 -5.43 -3.38
C GLU A 71 44.49 -4.08 -2.87
N TYR A 72 44.31 -3.77 -1.59
CA TYR A 72 44.88 -2.57 -0.96
C TYR A 72 46.40 -2.55 -1.04
N ILE A 73 47.05 -3.67 -0.71
CA ILE A 73 48.51 -3.81 -0.75
C ILE A 73 49.02 -3.61 -2.19
N GLU A 74 48.38 -4.25 -3.17
CA GLU A 74 48.72 -4.12 -4.59
C GLU A 74 48.56 -2.69 -5.09
N GLN A 75 47.42 -2.05 -4.82
CA GLN A 75 47.11 -0.70 -5.29
C GLN A 75 48.00 0.36 -4.64
N LYS A 76 48.24 0.28 -3.32
CA LYS A 76 48.97 1.33 -2.60
C LYS A 76 50.48 1.19 -2.63
N PHE A 77 51.02 -0.01 -2.79
CA PHE A 77 52.47 -0.23 -2.70
C PHE A 77 53.09 -0.92 -3.91
N HIS A 78 52.33 -1.73 -4.67
CA HIS A 78 52.88 -2.43 -5.84
C HIS A 78 52.70 -1.65 -7.15
N GLN A 79 51.57 -0.96 -7.32
CA GLN A 79 51.27 -0.16 -8.52
C GLN A 79 51.81 1.28 -8.42
N GLU A 80 52.03 1.77 -7.20
CA GLU A 80 52.44 3.14 -6.90
C GLU A 80 53.84 3.15 -6.27
N ILE A 81 54.78 3.85 -6.91
CA ILE A 81 56.15 4.03 -6.40
C ILE A 81 56.15 4.96 -5.18
N TYR A 82 55.29 5.97 -5.22
CA TYR A 82 55.12 6.97 -4.17
C TYR A 82 53.77 6.82 -3.53
N GLN A 83 53.70 7.09 -2.24
CA GLN A 83 52.46 6.98 -1.51
C GLN A 83 52.06 8.32 -0.88
N PRO A 84 50.75 8.58 -0.74
CA PRO A 84 50.24 9.87 -0.26
C PRO A 84 50.46 10.03 1.25
N GLY A 85 50.98 11.16 1.71
CA GLY A 85 51.18 11.41 3.14
C GLY A 85 49.89 11.27 3.96
N ILE A 86 49.98 10.56 5.10
CA ILE A 86 48.89 10.48 6.08
C ILE A 86 49.03 11.65 7.05
N PHE A 87 47.96 12.42 7.16
CA PHE A 87 47.91 13.57 8.05
C PHE A 87 47.45 13.18 9.45
N THR A 88 48.32 13.39 10.43
CA THR A 88 47.95 13.33 11.85
C THR A 88 47.75 14.74 12.38
N LEU A 89 46.74 14.92 13.24
CA LEU A 89 46.46 16.19 13.89
C LEU A 89 47.62 16.52 14.83
N ASN A 90 48.25 17.68 14.66
CA ASN A 90 49.33 18.11 15.54
C ASN A 90 48.74 18.58 16.88
N GLU A 91 49.09 17.91 17.99
CA GLU A 91 48.58 18.20 19.34
C GLU A 91 48.96 19.60 19.88
N LYS A 92 49.83 20.34 19.19
CA LYS A 92 50.45 21.57 19.71
C LYS A 92 49.62 22.87 19.59
N ASN A 93 48.35 22.81 19.18
CA ASN A 93 47.48 23.99 19.03
C ASN A 93 46.14 23.82 19.79
N ASP A 94 46.19 23.98 21.12
CA ASP A 94 45.04 23.84 22.03
C ASP A 94 43.82 24.70 21.63
N ASP A 95 44.06 25.91 21.09
CA ASP A 95 42.99 26.84 20.71
C ASP A 95 42.17 26.35 19.50
N VAL A 96 42.85 25.81 18.48
CA VAL A 96 42.19 25.24 17.29
C VAL A 96 41.48 23.93 17.62
N ASN A 97 42.09 23.09 18.47
CA ASN A 97 41.48 21.84 18.95
C ASN A 97 40.23 22.12 19.79
N GLY A 98 40.25 23.12 20.68
CA GLY A 98 39.08 23.55 21.45
C GLY A 98 37.92 24.01 20.56
N LYS A 99 38.23 24.70 19.46
CA LYS A 99 37.22 25.15 18.49
C LYS A 99 36.63 24.01 17.67
N ILE A 100 37.45 23.04 17.25
CA ILE A 100 36.98 21.80 16.60
C ILE A 100 36.05 21.01 17.53
N GLU A 101 36.41 20.84 18.81
CA GLU A 101 35.54 20.17 19.78
C GLU A 101 34.21 20.91 19.99
N SER A 102 34.27 22.24 20.12
CA SER A 102 33.07 23.08 20.24
C SER A 102 32.13 22.90 19.05
N ASN A 103 32.67 22.95 17.84
CA ASN A 103 31.88 22.76 16.61
C ASN A 103 31.28 21.35 16.56
N LYS A 104 32.04 20.31 16.91
CA LYS A 104 31.52 18.94 16.98
C LYS A 104 30.38 18.79 18.00
N ARG A 105 30.52 19.39 19.19
CA ARG A 105 29.45 19.39 20.21
C ARG A 105 28.20 20.08 19.69
N ARG A 106 28.35 21.25 19.06
CA ARG A 106 27.23 21.98 18.48
C ARG A 106 26.53 21.22 17.36
N ILE A 107 27.29 20.57 16.45
CA ILE A 107 26.73 19.69 15.41
C ILE A 107 25.94 18.54 16.05
N THR A 108 26.42 17.98 17.16
CA THR A 108 25.71 16.90 17.88
C THR A 108 24.39 17.40 18.48
N GLU A 109 24.40 18.60 19.08
CA GLU A 109 23.19 19.26 19.59
C GLU A 109 22.18 19.55 18.48
N ILE A 110 22.64 20.08 17.33
CA ILE A 110 21.80 20.33 16.16
C ILE A 110 21.15 19.04 15.68
N ASN A 111 21.89 17.94 15.59
CA ASN A 111 21.35 16.65 15.18
C ASN A 111 20.27 16.13 16.15
N ASN A 112 20.43 16.33 17.46
CA ASN A 112 19.39 15.99 18.44
C ASN A 112 18.13 16.86 18.29
N LEU A 113 18.30 18.16 18.02
CA LEU A 113 17.20 19.08 17.76
C LEU A 113 16.45 18.70 16.47
N LEU A 114 17.18 18.38 15.39
CA LEU A 114 16.59 17.92 14.12
C LEU A 114 15.77 16.64 14.30
N ASN A 115 16.28 15.65 15.04
CA ASN A 115 15.53 14.44 15.35
C ASN A 115 14.22 14.74 16.10
N THR A 116 14.24 15.71 17.02
CA THR A 116 13.05 16.12 17.78
C THR A 116 12.04 16.79 16.84
N LEU A 117 12.48 17.75 16.02
CA LEU A 117 11.64 18.43 15.04
C LEU A 117 11.05 17.46 14.00
N ASP A 118 11.80 16.47 13.54
CA ASP A 118 11.29 15.43 12.63
C ASP A 118 10.13 14.65 13.26
N THR A 119 10.21 14.35 14.55
CA THR A 119 9.09 13.71 15.27
C THR A 119 7.88 14.63 15.42
N GLU A 120 8.09 15.92 15.69
CA GLU A 120 7.02 16.92 15.81
C GLU A 120 6.30 17.15 14.47
N ILE A 121 7.07 17.29 13.38
CA ILE A 121 6.56 17.40 12.00
C ILE A 121 5.72 16.18 11.64
N LYS A 122 6.19 14.98 11.98
CA LYS A 122 5.42 13.74 11.76
C LYS A 122 4.11 13.75 12.54
N ASN A 123 4.17 14.07 13.84
CA ASN A 123 2.98 14.14 14.70
C ASN A 123 1.95 15.16 14.19
N LYS A 124 2.38 16.32 13.67
CA LYS A 124 1.47 17.32 13.09
C LYS A 124 0.85 16.87 11.76
N ASN A 125 1.58 16.14 10.92
CA ASN A 125 1.00 15.55 9.72
C ASN A 125 -0.04 14.47 10.06
N ASP A 126 0.20 13.67 11.09
CA ASP A 126 -0.78 12.72 11.61
C ASP A 126 -2.01 13.45 12.21
N ALA A 127 -1.79 14.58 12.91
CA ALA A 127 -2.86 15.42 13.42
C ALA A 127 -3.76 15.99 12.30
N LYS A 128 -3.21 16.44 11.17
CA LYS A 128 -4.01 16.87 10.00
C LYS A 128 -4.93 15.76 9.51
N SER A 129 -4.39 14.55 9.36
CA SER A 129 -5.16 13.38 8.93
C SER A 129 -6.30 13.09 9.91
N THR A 130 -6.03 13.22 11.21
CA THR A 130 -7.02 13.05 12.28
C THR A 130 -8.12 14.12 12.24
N VAL A 131 -7.76 15.38 11.99
CA VAL A 131 -8.72 16.50 11.82
C VAL A 131 -9.64 16.24 10.62
N ILE A 132 -9.08 15.85 9.47
CA ILE A 132 -9.86 15.51 8.28
C ILE A 132 -10.83 14.35 8.58
N GLU A 133 -10.37 13.29 9.24
CA GLU A 133 -11.21 12.15 9.59
C GLU A 133 -12.35 12.55 10.54
N LYS A 134 -12.05 13.34 11.58
CA LYS A 134 -13.02 13.90 12.53
C LYS A 134 -14.14 14.64 11.79
N TYR A 135 -13.79 15.62 10.96
CA TYR A 135 -14.79 16.43 10.26
C TYR A 135 -15.53 15.66 9.17
N SER A 136 -14.87 14.72 8.48
CA SER A 136 -15.52 13.82 7.52
C SER A 136 -16.64 13.02 8.19
N LYS A 137 -16.39 12.44 9.38
CA LYS A 137 -17.39 11.71 10.16
C LYS A 137 -18.51 12.63 10.66
N VAL A 138 -18.19 13.84 11.13
CA VAL A 138 -19.18 14.81 11.61
C VAL A 138 -20.13 15.20 10.47
N ILE A 139 -19.60 15.60 9.32
CA ILE A 139 -20.37 15.96 8.13
C ILE A 139 -21.27 14.80 7.72
N PHE A 140 -20.71 13.60 7.60
CA PHE A 140 -21.47 12.41 7.20
C PHE A 140 -22.61 12.06 8.16
N LYS A 141 -22.40 12.25 9.47
CA LYS A 141 -23.42 12.03 10.51
C LYS A 141 -24.50 13.11 10.46
N LYS A 142 -24.13 14.38 10.26
CA LYS A 142 -25.05 15.52 10.28
C LYS A 142 -25.98 15.55 9.07
N THR A 143 -25.53 15.04 7.93
CA THR A 143 -26.32 14.98 6.69
C THR A 143 -27.10 13.68 6.49
N ILE A 144 -27.22 12.82 7.52
CA ILE A 144 -27.79 11.47 7.34
C ILE A 144 -29.22 11.48 6.80
N ASN A 145 -30.10 12.33 7.34
CA ASN A 145 -31.50 12.42 6.93
C ASN A 145 -31.60 12.96 5.49
N ASP A 146 -30.92 14.07 5.21
CA ASP A 146 -30.86 14.69 3.88
C ASP A 146 -30.35 13.70 2.82
N ARG A 147 -29.30 12.94 3.15
CA ARG A 147 -28.71 11.93 2.26
C ARG A 147 -29.65 10.76 2.00
N GLN A 148 -30.41 10.33 2.99
CA GLN A 148 -31.40 9.26 2.81
C GLN A 148 -32.51 9.70 1.86
N SER A 149 -33.00 10.94 2.01
CA SER A 149 -34.01 11.52 1.12
C SER A 149 -33.52 11.74 -0.31
N LEU A 150 -32.20 11.90 -0.52
CA LEU A 150 -31.59 12.17 -1.82
C LEU A 150 -30.68 11.02 -2.31
N ASP A 151 -30.89 9.78 -1.82
CA ASP A 151 -30.00 8.64 -2.06
C ASP A 151 -29.80 8.32 -3.55
N TYR A 152 -30.82 8.63 -4.37
CA TYR A 152 -30.80 8.44 -5.82
C TYR A 152 -29.58 9.07 -6.51
N PHE A 153 -29.03 10.16 -5.97
CA PHE A 153 -27.85 10.84 -6.54
C PHE A 153 -26.51 10.42 -5.91
N LEU A 154 -26.53 9.63 -4.84
CA LEU A 154 -25.35 9.41 -3.98
C LEU A 154 -24.49 8.21 -4.36
N ASP A 155 -24.71 7.55 -5.50
CA ASP A 155 -24.17 6.22 -5.81
C ASP A 155 -22.62 6.09 -5.76
N ARG A 156 -21.89 7.22 -5.78
CA ARG A 156 -20.42 7.26 -5.59
C ARG A 156 -19.97 7.93 -4.28
N ALA A 157 -20.90 8.49 -3.52
CA ALA A 157 -20.71 9.27 -2.29
C ALA A 157 -21.37 8.61 -1.05
N LYS A 158 -21.65 7.29 -1.10
CA LYS A 158 -22.22 6.53 0.04
C LYS A 158 -21.24 6.26 1.17
N ARG A 159 -19.93 6.41 0.93
CA ARG A 159 -18.87 6.23 1.94
C ARG A 159 -18.41 7.58 2.50
N VAL A 160 -18.02 7.60 3.78
CA VAL A 160 -17.60 8.81 4.50
C VAL A 160 -16.57 9.63 3.72
N ASN A 161 -15.47 9.00 3.29
CA ASN A 161 -14.38 9.69 2.60
C ASN A 161 -14.81 10.24 1.23
N ASN A 162 -15.56 9.44 0.45
CA ASN A 162 -16.05 9.86 -0.86
C ASN A 162 -17.06 11.00 -0.73
N PHE A 163 -17.94 10.96 0.27
CA PHE A 163 -18.88 12.03 0.54
C PHE A 163 -18.15 13.34 0.88
N TYR A 164 -17.18 13.26 1.80
CA TYR A 164 -16.37 14.41 2.18
C TYR A 164 -15.62 15.01 1.00
N GLN A 165 -14.94 14.19 0.17
CA GLN A 165 -14.29 14.65 -1.05
C GLN A 165 -15.28 15.28 -2.03
N LYS A 166 -16.44 14.65 -2.23
CA LYS A 166 -17.47 15.20 -3.12
C LYS A 166 -17.94 16.57 -2.63
N MET A 167 -18.14 16.76 -1.32
CA MET A 167 -18.48 18.07 -0.74
C MET A 167 -17.33 19.07 -0.91
N ARG A 168 -16.07 18.66 -0.74
CA ARG A 168 -14.91 19.54 -1.00
C ARG A 168 -14.86 20.03 -2.46
N GLU A 169 -15.18 19.17 -3.42
CA GLU A 169 -15.19 19.48 -4.85
C GLU A 169 -16.44 20.25 -5.32
N THR A 170 -17.53 20.17 -4.56
CA THR A 170 -18.79 20.83 -4.94
C THR A 170 -18.74 22.31 -4.55
N SER A 171 -19.04 23.17 -5.53
CA SER A 171 -19.20 24.61 -5.29
C SER A 171 -20.50 24.89 -4.53
N LEU A 172 -20.50 25.97 -3.76
CA LEU A 172 -21.74 26.47 -3.18
C LEU A 172 -22.69 26.91 -4.30
N GLY A 173 -23.95 26.50 -4.20
CA GLY A 173 -25.00 26.89 -5.13
C GLY A 173 -25.33 28.37 -5.02
N ILE A 174 -25.73 28.98 -6.14
CA ILE A 174 -26.27 30.36 -6.17
C ILE A 174 -27.70 30.37 -5.62
N GLN A 175 -28.47 29.36 -5.99
CA GLN A 175 -29.85 29.19 -5.57
C GLN A 175 -29.90 28.33 -4.30
N LYS A 176 -30.71 28.78 -3.34
CA LYS A 176 -30.96 28.05 -2.10
C LYS A 176 -32.21 27.20 -2.23
N TYR A 177 -32.09 25.96 -1.79
CA TYR A 177 -33.18 24.99 -1.79
C TYR A 177 -33.44 24.50 -0.37
N GLU A 178 -34.70 24.23 -0.07
CA GLU A 178 -35.07 23.41 1.08
C GLU A 178 -35.13 21.94 0.68
N LEU A 179 -34.90 21.03 1.63
CA LEU A 179 -34.93 19.59 1.36
C LEU A 179 -36.25 19.16 0.72
N VAL A 180 -37.38 19.69 1.21
CA VAL A 180 -38.73 19.36 0.74
C VAL A 180 -38.88 19.64 -0.77
N GLN A 181 -38.37 20.78 -1.25
CA GLN A 181 -38.43 21.16 -2.66
C GLN A 181 -37.63 20.18 -3.54
N LEU A 182 -36.48 19.72 -3.05
CA LEU A 182 -35.64 18.76 -3.79
C LEU A 182 -36.27 17.37 -3.81
N THR A 183 -36.90 16.94 -2.72
CA THR A 183 -37.58 15.65 -2.65
C THR A 183 -38.83 15.61 -3.52
N GLU A 184 -39.63 16.68 -3.55
CA GLU A 184 -40.80 16.80 -4.44
C GLU A 184 -40.37 16.77 -5.92
N ARG A 185 -39.30 17.51 -6.27
CA ARG A 185 -38.73 17.46 -7.62
C ARG A 185 -38.20 16.08 -7.98
N LEU A 186 -37.60 15.37 -7.02
CA LEU A 186 -37.10 14.01 -7.25
C LEU A 186 -38.25 13.03 -7.49
N GLU A 187 -39.32 13.12 -6.70
CA GLU A 187 -40.52 12.29 -6.88
C GLU A 187 -41.16 12.51 -8.25
N LEU A 188 -41.35 13.77 -8.66
CA LEU A 188 -41.87 14.11 -9.98
C LEU A 188 -40.96 13.58 -11.10
N LEU A 189 -39.65 13.73 -10.96
CA LEU A 189 -38.69 13.24 -11.94
C LEU A 189 -38.77 11.70 -12.07
N LEU A 190 -38.75 10.97 -10.95
CA LEU A 190 -38.82 9.50 -10.97
C LEU A 190 -40.14 8.99 -11.55
N ASN A 191 -41.26 9.65 -11.24
CA ASN A 191 -42.57 9.31 -11.81
C ASN A 191 -42.63 9.56 -13.33
N SER A 192 -41.80 10.46 -13.85
CA SER A 192 -41.69 10.74 -15.29
C SER A 192 -40.78 9.76 -16.06
N GLU A 193 -40.07 8.86 -15.38
CA GLU A 193 -39.07 8.00 -16.03
C GLU A 193 -39.72 7.00 -17.01
N GLY A 194 -39.51 7.23 -18.31
CA GLY A 194 -40.04 6.36 -19.36
C GLY A 194 -41.56 6.45 -19.54
N THR A 195 -42.21 7.46 -18.95
CA THR A 195 -43.65 7.65 -19.09
C THR A 195 -43.94 8.71 -20.16
N GLN A 196 -44.84 8.39 -21.10
CA GLN A 196 -45.35 9.34 -22.08
C GLN A 196 -46.85 9.10 -22.24
N TYR A 197 -47.65 10.08 -21.82
CA TYR A 197 -49.10 9.98 -21.82
C TYR A 197 -49.71 10.81 -22.95
N THR A 198 -50.78 10.31 -23.56
CA THR A 198 -51.58 11.06 -24.53
C THR A 198 -52.47 12.06 -23.80
N GLU A 199 -52.63 13.26 -24.35
CA GLU A 199 -53.61 14.22 -23.81
C GLU A 199 -55.04 13.67 -23.96
N ILE A 200 -55.87 13.96 -22.97
CA ILE A 200 -57.28 13.58 -22.92
C ILE A 200 -58.06 14.54 -23.82
N ILE A 201 -58.78 13.98 -24.80
CA ILE A 201 -59.63 14.75 -25.71
C ILE A 201 -61.00 14.92 -25.06
N GLU A 202 -61.46 16.17 -24.94
CA GLU A 202 -62.79 16.48 -24.42
C GLU A 202 -63.89 15.94 -25.33
N PRO A 203 -64.94 15.28 -24.80
CA PRO A 203 -66.06 14.82 -25.60
C PRO A 203 -66.93 15.99 -26.05
N GLU A 204 -67.37 15.97 -27.30
CA GLU A 204 -68.27 16.98 -27.88
C GLU A 204 -69.70 16.80 -27.36
N VAL A 205 -69.98 17.35 -26.18
CA VAL A 205 -71.29 17.30 -25.51
C VAL A 205 -71.84 18.71 -25.32
N TYR A 206 -72.95 19.01 -25.99
CA TYR A 206 -73.54 20.34 -26.03
C TYR A 206 -74.88 20.41 -25.31
N GLY A 207 -75.58 19.28 -25.18
CA GLY A 207 -76.90 19.22 -24.56
C GLY A 207 -77.99 19.83 -25.45
N LEU A 208 -79.04 20.36 -24.83
CA LEU A 208 -80.15 20.98 -25.54
C LEU A 208 -79.78 22.38 -26.02
N SER A 209 -80.08 22.71 -27.28
CA SER A 209 -79.91 24.07 -27.82
C SER A 209 -80.95 25.04 -27.28
N ASP A 210 -80.70 26.35 -27.37
CA ASP A 210 -81.66 27.39 -26.93
C ASP A 210 -83.03 27.27 -27.62
N GLU A 211 -83.04 26.87 -28.89
CA GLU A 211 -84.26 26.55 -29.64
C GLU A 211 -85.02 25.38 -29.00
N MET A 212 -84.31 24.30 -28.66
CA MET A 212 -84.90 23.11 -28.02
C MET A 212 -85.41 23.40 -26.61
N LEU A 213 -84.66 24.20 -25.83
CA LEU A 213 -85.09 24.64 -24.50
C LEU A 213 -86.42 25.42 -24.60
N THR A 214 -86.51 26.32 -25.58
CA THR A 214 -87.72 27.09 -25.86
C THR A 214 -88.89 26.20 -26.29
N LEU A 215 -88.63 25.20 -27.16
CA LEU A 215 -89.65 24.24 -27.61
C LEU A 215 -90.17 23.33 -26.50
N LEU A 216 -89.33 22.95 -25.53
CA LEU A 216 -89.75 22.16 -24.38
C LEU A 216 -90.66 22.96 -23.43
N GLN A 217 -90.36 24.25 -23.24
CA GLN A 217 -91.13 25.16 -22.40
C GLN A 217 -92.40 25.69 -23.06
N SER A 218 -92.46 25.71 -24.40
CA SER A 218 -93.67 26.15 -25.11
C SER A 218 -94.78 25.11 -25.00
N SER A 219 -96.04 25.53 -25.05
CA SER A 219 -97.17 24.60 -25.22
C SER A 219 -97.44 24.48 -26.72
N LEU A 220 -97.15 23.31 -27.30
CA LEU A 220 -97.42 23.07 -28.73
C LEU A 220 -98.93 22.81 -28.87
N THR A 221 -99.69 23.89 -28.97
CA THR A 221 -101.13 23.87 -29.22
C THR A 221 -101.42 24.44 -30.60
N ALA A 222 -102.59 24.09 -31.13
CA ALA A 222 -103.05 24.51 -32.44
C ALA A 222 -102.94 26.03 -32.67
N SER A 223 -102.43 26.43 -33.83
CA SER A 223 -102.23 27.83 -34.22
C SER A 223 -103.47 28.50 -34.84
N SER A 224 -104.60 27.78 -34.98
CA SER A 224 -105.78 28.28 -35.70
C SER A 224 -106.85 28.91 -34.79
N ASP A 225 -107.51 29.98 -35.25
CA ASP A 225 -108.65 30.65 -34.60
C ASP A 225 -110.02 30.05 -35.00
N THR A 226 -110.06 28.75 -35.34
CA THR A 226 -111.34 28.13 -35.73
C THR A 226 -112.20 27.83 -34.49
N PRO A 227 -113.54 27.82 -34.61
CA PRO A 227 -114.39 27.37 -33.51
C PRO A 227 -114.05 25.94 -33.04
N PHE A 228 -113.52 25.11 -33.94
CA PHE A 228 -113.08 23.75 -33.63
C PHE A 228 -111.82 23.76 -32.73
N SER A 229 -110.78 24.51 -33.08
CA SER A 229 -109.56 24.61 -32.25
C SER A 229 -109.85 25.22 -30.87
N ALA A 230 -110.73 26.22 -30.79
CA ALA A 230 -111.15 26.82 -29.52
C ALA A 230 -111.80 25.81 -28.56
N ILE A 231 -112.63 24.90 -29.08
CA ILE A 231 -113.26 23.84 -28.28
C ILE A 231 -112.21 22.84 -27.80
N ILE A 232 -111.30 22.41 -28.68
CA ILE A 232 -110.24 21.45 -28.32
C ILE A 232 -109.28 22.04 -27.29
N GLN A 233 -108.94 23.33 -27.40
CA GLN A 233 -108.17 24.04 -26.37
C GLN A 233 -108.91 24.11 -25.04
N GLN A 234 -110.21 24.43 -25.04
CA GLN A 234 -111.02 24.47 -23.81
C GLN A 234 -111.10 23.10 -23.11
N LEU A 235 -111.18 22.02 -23.88
CA LEU A 235 -111.21 20.65 -23.37
C LEU A 235 -109.83 20.13 -22.93
N GLY A 236 -108.75 20.81 -23.32
CA GLY A 236 -107.38 20.40 -22.99
C GLY A 236 -107.00 19.03 -23.55
N ASN A 237 -107.65 18.57 -24.63
CA ASN A 237 -107.50 17.22 -25.18
C ASN A 237 -106.83 17.18 -26.56
N ALA A 238 -106.08 18.23 -26.94
CA ALA A 238 -105.41 18.35 -28.24
C ALA A 238 -104.53 17.13 -28.60
N ASP A 239 -103.75 16.62 -27.65
CA ASP A 239 -102.87 15.46 -27.88
C ASP A 239 -103.67 14.16 -28.16
N TRP A 240 -104.83 14.01 -27.51
CA TRP A 240 -105.76 12.90 -27.77
C TRP A 240 -106.41 13.04 -29.15
N VAL A 241 -106.81 14.25 -29.53
CA VAL A 241 -107.37 14.54 -30.85
C VAL A 241 -106.36 14.27 -31.97
N HIS A 242 -105.11 14.73 -31.81
CA HIS A 242 -104.02 14.45 -32.74
C HIS A 242 -103.81 12.95 -32.92
N SER A 243 -103.69 12.21 -31.81
CA SER A 243 -103.54 10.75 -31.83
C SER A 243 -104.76 10.05 -32.45
N GLY A 244 -105.93 10.66 -32.29
CA GLY A 244 -107.21 10.18 -32.79
C GLY A 244 -107.35 10.21 -34.32
N THR A 245 -106.58 11.06 -35.01
CA THR A 245 -106.67 11.25 -36.47
C THR A 245 -106.48 9.96 -37.25
N GLY A 246 -105.61 9.06 -36.77
CA GLY A 246 -105.35 7.76 -37.39
C GLY A 246 -106.53 6.78 -37.38
N TYR A 247 -107.57 7.04 -36.58
CA TYR A 247 -108.79 6.22 -36.56
C TYR A 247 -109.85 6.69 -37.58
N ILE A 248 -109.63 7.82 -38.25
CA ILE A 248 -110.54 8.36 -39.27
C ILE A 248 -110.23 7.64 -40.60
N LYS A 249 -111.15 6.77 -41.05
CA LYS A 249 -111.04 6.03 -42.32
C LYS A 249 -112.18 6.32 -43.29
N ASP A 250 -113.38 6.50 -42.76
CA ASP A 250 -114.62 6.72 -43.50
C ASP A 250 -115.47 7.81 -42.83
N ASN A 251 -116.60 8.16 -43.44
CA ASN A 251 -117.59 9.10 -42.89
C ASN A 251 -118.42 8.53 -41.71
N ILE A 252 -117.86 7.59 -40.93
CA ILE A 252 -118.52 6.92 -39.80
C ILE A 252 -117.59 6.94 -38.59
N CYS A 253 -118.08 7.47 -37.46
CA CYS A 253 -117.29 7.60 -36.24
C CYS A 253 -116.98 6.20 -35.67
N PRO A 254 -115.69 5.87 -35.41
CA PRO A 254 -115.31 4.54 -34.93
C PRO A 254 -115.81 4.22 -33.51
N PHE A 255 -116.23 5.23 -32.74
CA PHE A 255 -116.70 5.06 -31.36
C PHE A 255 -118.21 4.97 -31.24
N CYS A 256 -118.94 5.99 -31.74
CA CYS A 256 -120.40 6.06 -31.59
C CYS A 256 -121.18 5.61 -32.83
N GLN A 257 -120.49 5.26 -33.93
CA GLN A 257 -121.07 4.81 -35.20
C GLN A 257 -121.97 5.84 -35.91
N GLN A 258 -121.94 7.12 -35.49
CA GLN A 258 -122.65 8.21 -36.15
C GLN A 258 -121.93 8.65 -37.44
N LYS A 259 -122.71 9.07 -38.45
CA LYS A 259 -122.17 9.62 -39.70
C LYS A 259 -121.65 11.05 -39.50
N PHE A 260 -120.51 11.38 -40.09
CA PHE A 260 -119.92 12.72 -40.05
C PHE A 260 -119.14 13.02 -41.35
N ASP A 261 -118.82 14.30 -41.59
CA ASP A 261 -117.99 14.72 -42.73
C ASP A 261 -116.50 14.56 -42.40
N SER A 262 -115.90 13.46 -42.88
CA SER A 262 -114.48 13.17 -42.65
C SER A 262 -113.56 14.17 -43.35
N GLN A 263 -113.94 14.72 -44.51
CA GLN A 263 -113.10 15.67 -45.24
C GLN A 263 -113.03 17.01 -44.52
N HIS A 264 -114.17 17.51 -44.02
CA HIS A 264 -114.20 18.73 -43.22
C HIS A 264 -113.44 18.57 -41.90
N LEU A 265 -113.63 17.47 -41.17
CA LEU A 265 -112.90 17.22 -39.92
C LEU A 265 -111.39 17.10 -40.16
N LEU A 266 -110.96 16.39 -41.21
CA LEU A 266 -109.55 16.30 -41.57
C LEU A 266 -108.98 17.67 -41.95
N HIS A 267 -109.73 18.51 -42.66
CA HIS A 267 -109.30 19.87 -42.98
C HIS A 267 -109.11 20.74 -41.71
N GLU A 268 -110.06 20.70 -40.77
CA GLU A 268 -109.93 21.40 -39.48
C GLU A 268 -108.74 20.87 -38.66
N LEU A 269 -108.48 19.56 -38.69
CA LEU A 269 -107.32 18.94 -38.05
C LEU A 269 -105.99 19.35 -38.72
N THR A 270 -105.92 19.45 -40.05
CA THR A 270 -104.73 19.92 -40.77
C THR A 270 -104.46 21.41 -40.54
N LEU A 271 -105.50 22.23 -40.40
CA LEU A 271 -105.35 23.64 -40.01
C LEU A 271 -104.87 23.78 -38.56
N MET A 272 -105.30 22.87 -37.68
CA MET A 272 -104.90 22.83 -36.27
C MET A 272 -103.48 22.30 -36.07
N PHE A 273 -103.06 21.27 -36.81
CA PHE A 273 -101.71 20.70 -36.77
C PHE A 273 -100.98 21.04 -38.06
N ASP A 274 -100.56 22.31 -38.17
CA ASP A 274 -99.90 22.84 -39.35
C ASP A 274 -98.44 22.36 -39.48
N LYS A 275 -97.76 22.81 -40.54
CA LYS A 275 -96.35 22.49 -40.78
C LYS A 275 -95.43 22.92 -39.64
N SER A 276 -95.73 24.01 -38.93
CA SER A 276 -94.91 24.46 -37.80
C SER A 276 -94.97 23.48 -36.63
N TYR A 277 -96.13 22.86 -36.41
CA TYR A 277 -96.30 21.82 -35.41
C TYR A 277 -95.55 20.54 -35.80
N GLU A 278 -95.65 20.10 -37.05
CA GLU A 278 -94.90 18.94 -37.57
C GLU A 278 -93.39 19.15 -37.51
N ASP A 279 -92.91 20.33 -37.92
CA ASP A 279 -91.49 20.71 -37.88
C ASP A 279 -90.99 20.73 -36.42
N ALA A 280 -91.78 21.21 -35.45
CA ALA A 280 -91.43 21.17 -34.03
C ALA A 280 -91.28 19.73 -33.49
N LEU A 281 -92.18 18.81 -33.87
CA LEU A 281 -92.08 17.39 -33.50
C LEU A 281 -90.87 16.71 -34.15
N ALA A 282 -90.56 17.05 -35.40
CA ALA A 282 -89.36 16.56 -36.08
C ALA A 282 -88.08 17.04 -35.37
N THR A 283 -88.02 18.32 -34.99
CA THR A 283 -86.91 18.89 -34.21
C THR A 283 -86.76 18.20 -32.85
N LEU A 284 -87.85 17.99 -32.11
CA LEU A 284 -87.82 17.26 -30.82
C LEU A 284 -87.34 15.81 -30.99
N THR A 285 -87.77 15.13 -32.06
CA THR A 285 -87.33 13.75 -32.36
C THR A 285 -85.85 13.71 -32.71
N HIS A 286 -85.37 14.64 -33.54
CA HIS A 286 -83.94 14.77 -33.84
C HIS A 286 -83.12 15.03 -32.57
N SER A 287 -83.63 15.89 -31.68
CA SER A 287 -83.00 16.20 -30.39
C SER A 287 -82.84 14.95 -29.51
N GLN A 288 -83.81 14.03 -29.51
CA GLN A 288 -83.66 12.75 -28.80
C GLN A 288 -82.51 11.91 -29.34
N THR A 289 -82.33 11.88 -30.67
CA THR A 289 -81.21 11.17 -31.30
C THR A 289 -79.87 11.81 -30.91
N VAL A 290 -79.78 13.15 -30.92
CA VAL A 290 -78.58 13.88 -30.52
C VAL A 290 -78.23 13.60 -29.06
N ILE A 291 -79.17 13.77 -28.12
CA ILE A 291 -78.93 13.53 -26.69
C ILE A 291 -78.60 12.06 -26.40
N SER A 292 -79.22 11.11 -27.12
CA SER A 292 -78.87 9.68 -27.00
C SER A 292 -77.44 9.42 -27.44
N HIS A 293 -77.00 10.03 -28.54
CA HIS A 293 -75.63 9.92 -29.02
C HIS A 293 -74.62 10.57 -28.05
N GLU A 294 -74.95 11.74 -27.48
CA GLU A 294 -74.11 12.37 -26.46
C GLU A 294 -73.96 11.51 -25.19
N LEU A 295 -75.02 10.77 -24.80
CA LEU A 295 -74.94 9.80 -23.71
C LEU A 295 -73.97 8.65 -24.03
N ASP A 296 -74.03 8.10 -25.24
CA ASP A 296 -73.11 7.05 -25.70
C ASP A 296 -71.66 7.56 -25.76
N LEU A 297 -71.45 8.81 -26.22
CA LEU A 297 -70.14 9.46 -26.20
C LEU A 297 -69.59 9.60 -24.78
N LEU A 298 -70.41 10.02 -23.82
CA LEU A 298 -69.99 10.14 -22.42
C LEU A 298 -69.67 8.79 -21.79
N GLU A 299 -70.39 7.74 -22.15
CA GLU A 299 -70.12 6.38 -21.67
C GLU A 299 -68.80 5.85 -22.25
N SER A 300 -68.55 6.06 -23.55
CA SER A 300 -67.26 5.75 -24.17
C SER A 300 -66.11 6.55 -23.55
N PHE A 301 -66.32 7.85 -23.29
CA PHE A 301 -65.34 8.72 -22.65
C PHE A 301 -65.04 8.29 -21.21
N HIS A 302 -66.07 7.87 -20.45
CA HIS A 302 -65.91 7.33 -19.10
C HIS A 302 -64.98 6.10 -19.09
N GLU A 303 -65.22 5.15 -20.00
CA GLU A 303 -64.39 3.94 -20.11
C GLU A 303 -62.97 4.26 -20.59
N HIS A 304 -62.81 5.22 -21.51
CA HIS A 304 -61.49 5.69 -21.95
C HIS A 304 -60.68 6.30 -20.79
N LEU A 305 -61.31 7.16 -19.98
CA LEU A 305 -60.68 7.75 -18.81
C LEU A 305 -60.30 6.71 -17.77
N ARG A 306 -61.13 5.70 -17.54
CA ARG A 306 -60.85 4.62 -16.60
C ARG A 306 -59.62 3.79 -16.99
N GLN A 307 -59.34 3.69 -18.29
CA GLN A 307 -58.16 3.01 -18.81
C GLN A 307 -56.94 3.96 -18.90
N HIS A 308 -57.12 5.25 -18.67
CA HIS A 308 -56.05 6.23 -18.81
C HIS A 308 -55.11 6.18 -17.59
N PRO A 309 -53.78 6.00 -17.79
CA PRO A 309 -52.84 5.76 -16.68
C PRO A 309 -52.74 6.88 -15.63
N VAL A 310 -53.11 8.11 -15.99
CA VAL A 310 -53.01 9.31 -15.14
C VAL A 310 -54.27 9.55 -14.30
N VAL A 311 -55.36 8.84 -14.59
CA VAL A 311 -56.65 9.04 -13.91
C VAL A 311 -56.87 7.90 -12.93
N SER A 312 -56.89 8.21 -11.63
CA SER A 312 -57.19 7.21 -10.60
C SER A 312 -58.67 6.85 -10.59
N ASP A 313 -59.00 5.62 -10.19
CA ASP A 313 -60.40 5.12 -10.13
C ASP A 313 -61.32 5.97 -9.24
N ASP A 314 -60.77 6.69 -8.26
CA ASP A 314 -61.48 7.56 -7.32
C ASP A 314 -61.49 9.05 -7.75
N HIS A 315 -60.96 9.38 -8.93
CA HIS A 315 -60.83 10.76 -9.38
C HIS A 315 -62.19 11.45 -9.55
N GLN A 316 -62.28 12.71 -9.12
CA GLN A 316 -63.51 13.50 -9.14
C GLN A 316 -64.16 13.68 -10.52
N VAL A 317 -63.41 13.47 -11.61
CA VAL A 317 -63.93 13.53 -12.99
C VAL A 317 -65.10 12.56 -13.21
N PHE A 318 -65.07 11.39 -12.56
CA PHE A 318 -66.11 10.37 -12.74
C PHE A 318 -67.45 10.77 -12.12
N SER A 319 -67.44 11.51 -11.00
CA SER A 319 -68.68 12.00 -10.39
C SER A 319 -69.36 13.07 -11.25
N ILE A 320 -68.56 13.89 -11.95
CA ILE A 320 -69.04 14.93 -12.86
C ILE A 320 -69.61 14.31 -14.13
N ILE A 321 -68.91 13.33 -14.74
CA ILE A 321 -69.44 12.59 -15.89
C ILE A 321 -70.77 11.92 -15.54
N LYS A 322 -70.86 11.29 -14.36
CA LYS A 322 -72.10 10.67 -13.90
C LYS A 322 -73.24 11.68 -13.71
N SER A 323 -72.91 12.87 -13.19
CA SER A 323 -73.89 13.97 -13.03
C SER A 323 -74.38 14.48 -14.40
N LEU A 324 -73.47 14.60 -15.36
CA LEU A 324 -73.79 15.00 -16.74
C LEU A 324 -74.67 13.94 -17.43
N GLN A 325 -74.30 12.66 -17.32
CA GLN A 325 -75.11 11.54 -17.82
C GLN A 325 -76.51 11.52 -17.20
N GLN A 326 -76.63 11.75 -15.89
CA GLN A 326 -77.93 11.79 -15.23
C GLN A 326 -78.79 12.94 -15.75
N THR A 327 -78.20 14.12 -15.92
CA THR A 327 -78.90 15.31 -16.44
C THR A 327 -79.37 15.08 -17.88
N LEU A 328 -78.53 14.51 -18.74
CA LEU A 328 -78.91 14.15 -20.11
C LEU A 328 -79.99 13.06 -20.16
N ARG A 329 -79.96 12.06 -19.26
CA ARG A 329 -81.03 11.05 -19.14
C ARG A 329 -82.37 11.68 -18.72
N ASN A 330 -82.35 12.64 -17.80
CA ASN A 330 -83.54 13.40 -17.41
C ASN A 330 -84.09 14.24 -18.59
N ASN A 331 -83.21 14.88 -19.36
CA ASN A 331 -83.58 15.63 -20.56
C ASN A 331 -84.15 14.72 -21.65
N LEU A 332 -83.59 13.52 -21.84
CA LEU A 332 -84.14 12.52 -22.77
C LEU A 332 -85.53 12.05 -22.35
N GLN A 333 -85.76 11.84 -21.05
CA GLN A 333 -87.09 11.54 -20.51
C GLN A 333 -88.06 12.70 -20.73
N SER A 334 -87.61 13.94 -20.50
CA SER A 334 -88.38 15.16 -20.76
C SER A 334 -88.79 15.29 -22.23
N LEU A 335 -87.86 15.01 -23.16
CA LEU A 335 -88.16 14.96 -24.60
C LEU A 335 -89.17 13.87 -24.94
N ARG A 336 -89.06 12.67 -24.35
CA ARG A 336 -90.02 11.57 -24.56
C ARG A 336 -91.41 11.94 -24.06
N GLN A 337 -91.50 12.56 -22.89
CA GLN A 337 -92.75 13.05 -22.35
C GLN A 337 -93.34 14.15 -23.23
N LYS A 338 -92.51 15.08 -23.72
CA LYS A 338 -92.94 16.14 -24.64
C LYS A 338 -93.51 15.59 -25.95
N LEU A 339 -92.90 14.56 -26.54
CA LEU A 339 -93.41 13.95 -27.77
C LEU A 339 -94.72 13.19 -27.55
N LEU A 340 -94.93 12.61 -26.37
CA LEU A 340 -96.19 11.96 -26.00
C LEU A 340 -97.30 12.97 -25.70
N GLN A 341 -96.95 14.11 -25.12
CA GLN A 341 -97.87 15.20 -24.75
C GLN A 341 -97.32 16.57 -25.23
N PRO A 342 -97.36 16.87 -26.53
CA PRO A 342 -96.84 18.13 -27.09
C PRO A 342 -97.42 19.38 -26.45
N SER A 343 -98.68 19.31 -26.00
CA SER A 343 -99.34 20.41 -25.28
C SER A 343 -98.73 20.75 -23.92
N GLN A 344 -97.98 19.84 -23.29
CA GLN A 344 -97.41 20.03 -21.96
C GLN A 344 -96.12 20.85 -21.98
N SER A 345 -96.04 21.92 -21.17
CA SER A 345 -94.80 22.65 -20.91
C SER A 345 -93.90 21.86 -19.95
N ILE A 346 -92.64 21.66 -20.31
CA ILE A 346 -91.63 20.96 -19.50
C ILE A 346 -90.44 21.88 -19.30
N GLN A 347 -89.90 21.93 -18.07
CA GLN A 347 -88.69 22.68 -17.74
C GLN A 347 -87.48 21.73 -17.85
N PRO A 348 -86.64 21.84 -18.90
CA PRO A 348 -85.43 21.03 -19.04
C PRO A 348 -84.31 21.50 -18.11
N ASP A 349 -83.40 20.59 -17.81
CA ASP A 349 -82.17 20.89 -17.07
C ASP A 349 -81.07 21.38 -18.03
N VAL A 350 -80.34 22.44 -17.64
CA VAL A 350 -79.21 22.98 -18.41
C VAL A 350 -77.89 22.37 -17.90
N ILE A 351 -76.99 22.02 -18.82
CA ILE A 351 -75.73 21.34 -18.48
C ILE A 351 -74.49 22.25 -18.44
N THR A 352 -74.64 23.55 -18.73
CA THR A 352 -73.52 24.49 -18.93
C THR A 352 -72.52 24.48 -17.79
N ASP A 353 -72.99 24.54 -16.54
CA ASP A 353 -72.13 24.58 -15.35
C ASP A 353 -71.38 23.25 -15.14
N ILE A 354 -72.08 22.13 -15.34
CA ILE A 354 -71.49 20.77 -15.23
C ILE A 354 -70.42 20.57 -16.30
N ARG A 355 -70.69 21.01 -17.54
CA ARG A 355 -69.74 20.95 -18.65
C ARG A 355 -68.52 21.84 -18.39
N GLN A 356 -68.73 23.06 -17.90
CA GLN A 356 -67.62 23.96 -17.55
C GLN A 356 -66.72 23.36 -16.47
N HIS A 357 -67.30 22.72 -15.45
CA HIS A 357 -66.54 22.03 -14.41
C HIS A 357 -65.75 20.82 -14.98
N LEU A 358 -66.36 20.04 -15.88
CA LEU A 358 -65.66 18.96 -16.58
C LEU A 358 -64.45 19.50 -17.34
N ASN A 359 -64.64 20.55 -18.15
CA ASN A 359 -63.57 21.18 -18.93
C ASN A 359 -62.41 21.66 -18.05
N GLN A 360 -62.69 22.32 -16.91
CA GLN A 360 -61.65 22.79 -15.99
C GLN A 360 -60.78 21.64 -15.43
N ILE A 361 -61.41 20.50 -15.13
CA ILE A 361 -60.68 19.31 -14.66
C ILE A 361 -59.85 18.69 -15.78
N LEU A 362 -60.39 18.61 -16.99
CA LEU A 362 -59.65 18.09 -18.14
C LEU A 362 -58.46 18.99 -18.51
N VAL A 363 -58.60 20.31 -18.43
CA VAL A 363 -57.50 21.26 -18.60
C VAL A 363 -56.39 21.03 -17.57
N THR A 364 -56.76 20.79 -16.31
CA THR A 364 -55.81 20.51 -15.23
C THR A 364 -55.08 19.19 -15.46
N LEU A 365 -55.81 18.12 -15.80
CA LEU A 365 -55.22 16.81 -16.13
C LEU A 365 -54.26 16.91 -17.32
N ASN A 366 -54.66 17.59 -18.40
CA ASN A 366 -53.81 17.78 -19.57
C ASN A 366 -52.59 18.66 -19.29
N SER A 367 -52.69 19.64 -18.37
CA SER A 367 -51.51 20.38 -17.91
C SER A 367 -50.51 19.44 -17.22
N ASN A 368 -50.96 18.60 -16.29
CA ASN A 368 -50.10 17.64 -15.59
C ASN A 368 -49.47 16.62 -16.56
N ILE A 369 -50.23 16.17 -17.57
CA ILE A 369 -49.73 15.29 -18.63
C ILE A 369 -48.61 15.98 -19.42
N ARG A 370 -48.80 17.24 -19.82
CA ARG A 370 -47.77 18.01 -20.53
C ARG A 370 -46.50 18.20 -19.70
N ASP A 371 -46.65 18.57 -18.43
CA ASP A 371 -45.53 18.76 -17.51
C ASP A 371 -44.74 17.46 -17.32
N ASN A 372 -45.44 16.34 -17.10
CA ASN A 372 -44.81 15.01 -17.01
C ASN A 372 -44.09 14.63 -18.31
N ASN A 373 -44.74 14.79 -19.46
CA ASN A 373 -44.15 14.46 -20.76
C ASN A 373 -42.91 15.32 -21.05
N GLN A 374 -42.91 16.59 -20.65
CA GLN A 374 -41.75 17.48 -20.77
C GLN A 374 -40.60 17.02 -19.87
N LEU A 375 -40.89 16.58 -18.64
CA LEU A 375 -39.90 16.00 -17.73
C LEU A 375 -39.33 14.70 -18.31
N ALA A 376 -40.18 13.79 -18.80
CA ALA A 376 -39.78 12.52 -19.41
C ALA A 376 -38.89 12.73 -20.64
N ALA A 377 -39.25 13.66 -21.53
CA ALA A 377 -38.48 13.99 -22.72
C ALA A 377 -37.09 14.56 -22.38
N ASN A 378 -36.97 15.30 -21.27
CA ASN A 378 -35.73 15.92 -20.80
C ASN A 378 -35.11 15.21 -19.60
N PHE A 379 -35.49 13.95 -19.34
CA PHE A 379 -35.20 13.26 -18.08
C PHE A 379 -33.71 13.27 -17.71
N SER A 380 -32.83 12.99 -18.68
CA SER A 380 -31.38 12.97 -18.46
C SER A 380 -30.82 14.33 -18.04
N GLN A 381 -31.31 15.42 -18.64
CA GLN A 381 -30.88 16.78 -18.35
C GLN A 381 -31.43 17.25 -16.99
N GLU A 382 -32.71 17.00 -16.72
CA GLU A 382 -33.33 17.36 -15.45
C GLU A 382 -32.75 16.55 -14.28
N ARG A 383 -32.44 15.27 -14.50
CA ARG A 383 -31.68 14.45 -13.55
C ARG A 383 -30.33 15.04 -13.22
N ALA A 384 -29.57 15.48 -14.22
CA ALA A 384 -28.26 16.08 -14.00
C ALA A 384 -28.34 17.42 -13.24
N ARG A 385 -29.34 18.25 -13.57
CA ARG A 385 -29.62 19.51 -12.86
C ARG A 385 -30.01 19.27 -11.41
N LEU A 386 -30.97 18.37 -11.17
CA LEU A 386 -31.43 18.05 -9.81
C LEU A 386 -30.32 17.38 -8.98
N ALA A 387 -29.46 16.58 -9.59
CA ALA A 387 -28.27 16.05 -8.93
C ALA A 387 -27.33 17.19 -8.48
N ALA A 388 -27.06 18.16 -9.36
CA ALA A 388 -26.22 19.30 -9.04
C ALA A 388 -26.82 20.16 -7.92
N ASP A 389 -28.12 20.46 -7.98
CA ASP A 389 -28.86 21.17 -6.94
C ASP A 389 -28.81 20.42 -5.59
N SER A 390 -29.00 19.10 -5.62
CA SER A 390 -28.93 18.23 -4.44
C SER A 390 -27.54 18.24 -3.78
N PHE A 391 -26.48 18.16 -4.59
CA PHE A 391 -25.11 18.24 -4.07
C PHE A 391 -24.78 19.66 -3.55
N ALA A 392 -25.27 20.71 -4.20
CA ALA A 392 -25.09 22.09 -3.74
C ALA A 392 -25.79 22.33 -2.39
N TYR A 393 -27.00 21.79 -2.20
CA TYR A 393 -27.70 21.80 -0.91
C TYR A 393 -26.90 21.06 0.18
N LEU A 394 -26.49 19.82 -0.08
CA LEU A 394 -25.68 19.05 0.87
C LEU A 394 -24.34 19.73 1.19
N ARG A 395 -23.79 20.46 0.22
CA ARG A 395 -22.59 21.27 0.40
C ARG A 395 -22.84 22.45 1.32
N GLU A 396 -23.98 23.14 1.20
CA GLU A 396 -24.38 24.23 2.08
C GLU A 396 -24.54 23.74 3.52
N VAL A 397 -25.23 22.61 3.74
CA VAL A 397 -25.37 21.99 5.06
C VAL A 397 -24.02 21.61 5.67
N SER A 398 -23.08 21.18 4.83
CA SER A 398 -21.72 20.78 5.24
C SER A 398 -20.77 21.98 5.47
N ASP A 399 -21.10 23.17 4.97
CA ASP A 399 -20.19 24.32 4.89
C ASP A 399 -19.63 24.79 6.25
N PRO A 400 -20.43 24.91 7.32
CA PRO A 400 -19.91 25.35 8.62
C PRO A 400 -18.82 24.42 9.15
N TYR A 401 -18.98 23.10 8.95
CA TYR A 401 -18.01 22.09 9.39
C TYR A 401 -16.76 22.07 8.49
N LEU A 402 -16.93 22.29 7.19
CA LEU A 402 -15.78 22.42 6.26
C LEU A 402 -14.94 23.65 6.59
N ARG A 403 -15.57 24.80 6.89
CA ARG A 403 -14.84 26.01 7.33
C ARG A 403 -14.09 25.80 8.64
N GLN A 404 -14.70 25.13 9.62
CA GLN A 404 -14.01 24.78 10.87
C GLN A 404 -12.83 23.83 10.63
N CYS A 405 -12.99 22.85 9.75
CA CYS A 405 -11.91 21.97 9.34
C CYS A 405 -10.76 22.77 8.69
N ASP A 406 -11.07 23.73 7.83
CA ASP A 406 -10.08 24.57 7.16
C ASP A 406 -9.33 25.49 8.13
N GLN A 407 -10.01 26.02 9.14
CA GLN A 407 -9.39 26.80 10.21
C GLN A 407 -8.40 25.95 11.01
N GLU A 408 -8.81 24.78 11.51
CA GLU A 408 -7.91 23.88 12.26
C GLU A 408 -6.73 23.43 11.38
N LEU A 409 -6.96 23.13 10.10
CA LEU A 409 -5.89 22.75 9.16
C LEU A 409 -4.93 23.90 8.87
N ALA A 410 -5.43 25.13 8.76
CA ALA A 410 -4.59 26.32 8.55
C ALA A 410 -3.69 26.60 9.76
N GLU A 411 -4.19 26.45 10.98
CA GLU A 411 -3.40 26.57 12.21
C GLU A 411 -2.27 25.53 12.25
N ILE A 412 -2.59 24.26 11.96
CA ILE A 412 -1.57 23.20 11.91
C ILE A 412 -0.56 23.47 10.79
N GLN A 413 -1.01 23.94 9.62
CA GLN A 413 -0.13 24.28 8.50
C GLN A 413 0.84 25.42 8.84
N GLN A 414 0.36 26.45 9.54
CA GLN A 414 1.20 27.56 9.97
C GLN A 414 2.29 27.09 10.95
N GLN A 415 1.92 26.25 11.91
CA GLN A 415 2.88 25.67 12.85
C GLN A 415 3.90 24.75 12.16
N LEU A 416 3.46 23.97 11.16
CA LEU A 416 4.34 23.11 10.36
C LEU A 416 5.36 23.95 9.58
N GLN A 417 4.92 25.06 8.98
CA GLN A 417 5.82 25.95 8.24
C GLN A 417 6.88 26.57 9.14
N ALA A 418 6.53 26.91 10.39
CA ALA A 418 7.49 27.41 11.37
C ALA A 418 8.57 26.38 11.71
N GLU A 419 8.20 25.11 11.90
CA GLU A 419 9.14 24.01 12.15
C GLU A 419 10.03 23.70 10.95
N ILE A 420 9.46 23.69 9.73
CA ILE A 420 10.24 23.50 8.49
C ILE A 420 11.30 24.60 8.36
N ASN A 421 10.92 25.85 8.57
CA ASN A 421 11.88 26.96 8.53
C ASN A 421 12.98 26.80 9.60
N GLN A 422 12.64 26.28 10.78
CA GLN A 422 13.62 26.01 11.83
C GLN A 422 14.58 24.88 11.44
N VAL A 423 14.08 23.82 10.80
CA VAL A 423 14.92 22.74 10.24
C VAL A 423 15.91 23.28 9.21
N ASP A 424 15.45 24.14 8.30
CA ASP A 424 16.31 24.74 7.28
C ASP A 424 17.44 25.58 7.90
N LEU A 425 17.12 26.43 8.88
CA LEU A 425 18.10 27.22 9.62
C LEU A 425 19.14 26.35 10.33
N LEU A 426 18.72 25.28 11.00
CA LEU A 426 19.60 24.35 11.70
C LEU A 426 20.51 23.58 10.73
N ARG A 427 20.01 23.20 9.55
CA ARG A 427 20.81 22.54 8.51
C ARG A 427 21.82 23.47 7.84
N ASP A 428 21.50 24.76 7.71
CA ASP A 428 22.45 25.77 7.25
C ASP A 428 23.56 25.99 8.29
N GLU A 429 23.20 26.06 9.59
CA GLU A 429 24.16 26.14 10.69
C GLU A 429 25.09 24.92 10.73
N GLU A 430 24.53 23.71 10.62
CA GLU A 430 25.30 22.46 10.59
C GLU A 430 26.30 22.44 9.42
N ARG A 431 25.87 22.83 8.22
CA ARG A 431 26.74 22.91 7.04
C ARG A 431 27.88 23.91 7.25
N ALA A 432 27.58 25.10 7.78
CA ALA A 432 28.60 26.10 8.06
C ALA A 432 29.65 25.60 9.07
N LEU A 433 29.20 25.00 10.18
CA LEU A 433 30.07 24.42 11.21
C LEU A 433 30.90 23.26 10.68
N SER A 434 30.33 22.40 9.83
CA SER A 434 31.05 21.29 9.20
C SER A 434 32.15 21.79 8.27
N VAL A 435 31.88 22.81 7.46
CA VAL A 435 32.88 23.41 6.56
C VAL A 435 34.01 24.06 7.36
N GLU A 436 33.69 24.82 8.40
CA GLU A 436 34.69 25.42 9.30
C GLU A 436 35.54 24.33 9.98
N THR A 437 34.91 23.27 10.47
CA THR A 437 35.60 22.14 11.14
C THR A 437 36.58 21.46 10.18
N THR A 438 36.17 21.19 8.94
CA THR A 438 37.05 20.60 7.92
C THR A 438 38.24 21.52 7.60
N HIS A 439 38.01 22.82 7.50
CA HIS A 439 39.07 23.79 7.25
C HIS A 439 40.09 23.84 8.41
N LEU A 440 39.63 23.89 9.66
CA LEU A 440 40.51 23.89 10.85
C LEU A 440 41.33 22.59 10.95
N ILE A 441 40.73 21.44 10.64
CA ILE A 441 41.43 20.15 10.57
C ILE A 441 42.55 20.19 9.50
N GLY A 442 42.27 20.78 8.33
CA GLY A 442 43.27 20.94 7.26
C GLY A 442 44.48 21.78 7.69
N GLN A 443 44.28 22.82 8.48
CA GLN A 443 45.34 23.71 8.97
C GLN A 443 46.28 23.05 10.00
N LEU A 444 45.82 22.03 10.74
CA LEU A 444 46.60 21.33 11.77
C LEU A 444 47.38 20.10 11.26
N SER A 445 47.33 19.83 9.96
CA SER A 445 47.78 18.58 9.36
C SER A 445 49.32 18.54 9.16
N VAL A 446 50.03 17.69 9.92
CA VAL A 446 51.49 17.47 9.79
C VAL A 446 51.76 15.99 9.51
N ILE A 447 52.70 15.69 8.61
CA ILE A 447 52.95 14.32 8.10
C ILE A 447 54.06 13.60 8.87
N GLN A 448 55.07 14.35 9.34
CA GLN A 448 56.26 13.78 9.98
C GLN A 448 55.95 12.87 11.19
N PRO A 449 55.04 13.23 12.13
CA PRO A 449 54.72 12.36 13.26
C PRO A 449 54.18 11.00 12.83
N THR A 450 53.43 10.93 11.73
CA THR A 450 52.91 9.67 11.19
C THR A 450 54.04 8.78 10.67
N ILE A 451 55.01 9.35 9.94
CA ILE A 451 56.18 8.63 9.43
C ILE A 451 57.03 8.11 10.58
N ASP A 452 57.27 8.95 11.59
CA ASP A 452 58.05 8.59 12.77
C ASP A 452 57.39 7.43 13.52
N ASN A 453 56.06 7.43 13.64
CA ASN A 453 55.32 6.34 14.28
C ASN A 453 55.39 5.04 13.47
N ILE A 454 55.26 5.07 12.14
CA ILE A 454 55.39 3.86 11.31
C ILE A 454 56.80 3.28 11.45
N ASN A 455 57.83 4.11 11.31
CA ASN A 455 59.22 3.68 11.44
C ASN A 455 59.54 3.16 12.84
N TYR A 456 59.03 3.80 13.90
CA TYR A 456 59.17 3.30 15.27
C TYR A 456 58.55 1.91 15.42
N ASN A 457 57.35 1.67 14.90
CA ASN A 457 56.70 0.36 14.97
C ASN A 457 57.46 -0.71 14.16
N LEU A 458 58.04 -0.37 12.99
CA LEU A 458 58.91 -1.29 12.25
C LEU A 458 60.11 -1.75 13.10
N THR A 459 60.79 -0.80 13.74
CA THR A 459 61.94 -1.11 14.62
C THR A 459 61.54 -1.95 15.83
N GLN A 460 60.38 -1.70 16.45
CA GLN A 460 59.87 -2.51 17.57
C GLN A 460 59.54 -3.95 17.15
N LEU A 461 59.10 -4.14 15.90
CA LEU A 461 58.88 -5.46 15.31
C LEU A 461 60.20 -6.15 14.87
N GLY A 462 61.35 -5.51 15.07
CA GLY A 462 62.67 -6.05 14.70
C GLY A 462 63.02 -5.90 13.23
N ILE A 463 62.25 -5.12 12.45
CA ILE A 463 62.49 -4.86 11.04
C ILE A 463 63.29 -3.56 10.90
N ASN A 464 64.57 -3.68 10.56
CA ASN A 464 65.50 -2.54 10.44
C ASN A 464 66.07 -2.36 9.04
N ASP A 465 65.75 -3.27 8.10
CA ASP A 465 66.34 -3.30 6.77
C ASP A 465 65.81 -2.19 5.84
N PHE A 466 64.64 -1.62 6.15
CA PHE A 466 64.03 -0.53 5.40
C PHE A 466 63.22 0.43 6.31
N ASN A 467 62.99 1.64 5.83
CA ASN A 467 62.14 2.65 6.46
C ASN A 467 61.34 3.46 5.43
N ILE A 468 60.37 4.24 5.90
CA ILE A 468 59.67 5.24 5.09
C ILE A 468 60.36 6.59 5.25
N ILE A 469 60.62 7.27 4.13
CA ILE A 469 61.16 8.64 4.09
C ILE A 469 60.25 9.54 3.25
N CYS A 470 60.27 10.84 3.54
CA CYS A 470 59.63 11.83 2.68
C CYS A 470 60.40 11.92 1.34
N HIS A 471 59.66 11.84 0.23
CA HIS A 471 60.21 12.04 -1.11
C HIS A 471 60.09 13.51 -1.53
N ASP A 472 58.89 14.09 -1.37
CA ASP A 472 58.60 15.48 -1.71
C ASP A 472 57.70 16.10 -0.62
N GLU A 473 58.23 17.07 0.13
CA GLU A 473 57.49 17.77 1.19
C GLU A 473 56.35 18.63 0.64
N SER A 474 56.47 19.15 -0.59
CA SER A 474 55.48 20.02 -1.22
C SER A 474 54.29 19.23 -1.77
N LEU A 475 54.57 18.09 -2.40
CA LEU A 475 53.56 17.13 -2.88
C LEU A 475 53.12 16.15 -1.81
N LYS A 476 53.77 16.18 -0.63
CA LYS A 476 53.43 15.38 0.53
C LYS A 476 53.46 13.88 0.22
N LEU A 477 54.45 13.45 -0.57
CA LEU A 477 54.63 12.06 -1.00
C LEU A 477 55.76 11.39 -0.22
N TYR A 478 55.59 10.11 0.09
CA TYR A 478 56.60 9.29 0.75
C TYR A 478 57.01 8.10 -0.11
N ARG A 479 58.19 7.54 0.19
CA ARG A 479 58.71 6.32 -0.44
C ARG A 479 59.37 5.40 0.57
N LEU A 480 59.45 4.12 0.22
CA LEU A 480 60.27 3.14 0.94
C LEU A 480 61.75 3.32 0.60
N HIS A 481 62.61 3.14 1.58
CA HIS A 481 64.05 3.36 1.46
C HIS A 481 64.84 2.27 2.23
N ARG A 482 65.88 1.72 1.59
CA ARG A 482 66.86 0.81 2.22
C ARG A 482 68.19 1.54 2.42
N GLN A 483 68.81 1.37 3.60
CA GLN A 483 70.07 2.02 3.92
C GLN A 483 71.22 1.65 2.96
N ASN A 484 71.17 0.45 2.38
CA ASN A 484 72.25 -0.09 1.54
C ASN A 484 72.06 0.15 0.03
N GLN A 485 70.89 0.66 -0.41
CA GLN A 485 70.56 0.91 -1.83
C GLN A 485 69.60 2.12 -1.97
N PRO A 486 70.13 3.36 -1.95
CA PRO A 486 69.32 4.59 -1.85
C PRO A 486 68.49 4.94 -3.11
N ASP A 487 68.89 4.41 -4.28
CA ASP A 487 68.28 4.70 -5.60
C ASP A 487 67.35 3.58 -6.10
N ASP A 488 67.08 2.55 -5.30
CA ASP A 488 66.15 1.48 -5.71
C ASP A 488 64.70 2.00 -5.68
N SER A 489 64.09 2.15 -6.85
CA SER A 489 62.69 2.56 -7.01
C SER A 489 61.69 1.41 -6.75
N GLU A 490 62.15 0.18 -6.56
CA GLU A 490 61.31 -1.01 -6.42
C GLU A 490 61.50 -1.75 -5.08
N VAL A 491 61.87 -1.03 -4.01
CA VAL A 491 62.11 -1.60 -2.67
C VAL A 491 60.99 -2.56 -2.24
N PHE A 492 59.73 -2.20 -2.47
CA PHE A 492 58.58 -3.04 -2.10
C PHE A 492 58.61 -4.44 -2.72
N LYS A 493 59.04 -4.58 -3.98
CA LYS A 493 59.12 -5.88 -4.67
C LYS A 493 60.19 -6.79 -4.08
N SER A 494 61.25 -6.20 -3.53
CA SER A 494 62.37 -6.91 -2.90
C SER A 494 62.10 -7.40 -1.47
N LEU A 495 60.98 -6.97 -0.86
CA LEU A 495 60.57 -7.38 0.49
C LEU A 495 60.00 -8.79 0.49
N SER A 496 60.15 -9.49 1.62
CA SER A 496 59.40 -10.73 1.87
C SER A 496 57.89 -10.47 1.96
N GLU A 497 57.07 -11.49 1.70
CA GLU A 497 55.61 -11.38 1.81
C GLU A 497 55.14 -10.94 3.21
N GLY A 498 55.87 -11.34 4.25
CA GLY A 498 55.59 -10.90 5.61
C GLY A 498 55.90 -9.42 5.84
N GLU A 499 57.05 -8.92 5.36
CA GLU A 499 57.42 -7.51 5.46
C GLU A 499 56.46 -6.61 4.68
N LYS A 500 56.06 -7.02 3.47
CA LYS A 500 55.03 -6.33 2.67
C LYS A 500 53.72 -6.19 3.43
N THR A 501 53.30 -7.25 4.12
CA THR A 501 52.08 -7.27 4.92
C THR A 501 52.18 -6.32 6.12
N ILE A 502 53.30 -6.35 6.85
CA ILE A 502 53.53 -5.49 8.03
C ILE A 502 53.54 -4.01 7.64
N ILE A 503 54.34 -3.61 6.64
CA ILE A 503 54.43 -2.19 6.28
C ILE A 503 53.10 -1.65 5.77
N SER A 504 52.40 -2.44 4.97
CA SER A 504 51.08 -2.06 4.45
C SER A 504 50.05 -1.94 5.56
N LEU A 505 50.11 -2.84 6.56
CA LEU A 505 49.23 -2.79 7.72
C LEU A 505 49.53 -1.57 8.59
N LEU A 506 50.79 -1.29 8.91
CA LEU A 506 51.18 -0.11 9.69
C LEU A 506 50.68 1.17 9.02
N TYR A 507 50.89 1.27 7.71
CA TYR A 507 50.41 2.38 6.93
C TYR A 507 48.87 2.47 6.91
N PHE A 508 48.17 1.34 6.80
CA PHE A 508 46.71 1.30 6.88
C PHE A 508 46.19 1.73 8.26
N LEU A 509 46.82 1.29 9.35
CA LEU A 509 46.45 1.67 10.72
C LEU A 509 46.56 3.18 10.91
N GLU A 510 47.67 3.78 10.47
CA GLU A 510 47.83 5.23 10.52
C GLU A 510 46.82 5.94 9.60
N SER A 511 46.51 5.40 8.42
CA SER A 511 45.50 5.96 7.51
C SER A 511 44.09 5.96 8.13
N CYS A 512 43.80 4.98 8.97
CA CYS A 512 42.53 4.91 9.71
C CYS A 512 42.46 5.96 10.82
N ILE A 513 43.58 6.30 11.45
CA ILE A 513 43.67 7.30 12.52
C ILE A 513 43.69 8.72 11.93
N GLY A 514 44.47 8.92 10.87
CA GLY A 514 44.64 10.21 10.21
C GLY A 514 43.43 10.68 9.41
N HIS A 515 43.54 11.90 8.89
CA HIS A 515 42.57 12.50 7.96
C HIS A 515 43.16 12.52 6.55
N VAL A 516 42.37 12.16 5.53
CA VAL A 516 42.75 12.35 4.12
C VAL A 516 42.08 13.66 3.65
N PRO A 517 42.83 14.62 3.08
CA PRO A 517 42.36 15.99 2.82
C PRO A 517 41.20 16.07 1.83
N ASP A 518 40.96 15.03 1.02
CA ASP A 518 39.90 15.00 0.01
C ASP A 518 38.53 14.52 0.51
N SER A 519 38.37 14.15 1.79
CA SER A 519 37.04 13.78 2.30
C SER A 519 36.22 15.02 2.65
N GLN A 520 35.37 15.47 1.71
CA GLN A 520 34.48 16.63 1.87
C GLN A 520 33.40 16.48 2.95
N THR A 521 33.30 15.33 3.64
CA THR A 521 32.28 15.05 4.67
C THR A 521 32.83 14.21 5.83
N ILE A 522 32.49 14.60 7.07
CA ILE A 522 32.74 13.82 8.29
C ILE A 522 31.74 12.65 8.34
N GLN A 523 31.97 11.60 7.55
CA GLN A 523 31.16 10.39 7.60
C GLN A 523 31.66 9.44 8.70
N PRO A 524 30.77 8.68 9.37
CA PRO A 524 31.21 7.60 10.24
C PRO A 524 32.06 6.59 9.46
N LYS A 525 33.10 6.04 10.10
CA LYS A 525 34.02 5.08 9.46
C LYS A 525 33.51 3.65 9.63
N LEU A 526 33.63 2.84 8.58
CA LEU A 526 33.53 1.38 8.63
C LEU A 526 34.88 0.79 8.18
N ILE A 527 35.56 0.10 9.09
CA ILE A 527 36.89 -0.48 8.84
C ILE A 527 36.74 -1.98 8.62
N VAL A 528 37.32 -2.52 7.55
CA VAL A 528 37.37 -3.95 7.25
C VAL A 528 38.82 -4.38 7.13
N ILE A 529 39.23 -5.37 7.93
CA ILE A 529 40.59 -5.92 7.94
C ILE A 529 40.50 -7.39 7.55
N ASP A 530 41.02 -7.73 6.39
CA ASP A 530 41.07 -9.10 5.87
C ASP A 530 42.45 -9.69 6.05
N ASP A 531 42.52 -10.62 6.99
CA ASP A 531 43.65 -11.49 7.26
C ASP A 531 44.99 -10.76 7.46
N PRO A 532 45.10 -9.91 8.51
CA PRO A 532 46.22 -9.00 8.70
C PRO A 532 47.57 -9.68 9.01
N ILE A 533 47.56 -11.00 9.16
CA ILE A 533 48.72 -11.81 9.51
C ILE A 533 49.03 -12.90 8.47
N SER A 534 48.47 -12.80 7.26
CA SER A 534 48.80 -13.72 6.17
C SER A 534 50.31 -13.74 5.94
N SER A 535 50.90 -14.94 5.88
CA SER A 535 52.34 -15.14 5.65
C SER A 535 53.29 -14.58 6.74
N LEU A 536 52.76 -14.21 7.92
CA LEU A 536 53.59 -13.81 9.08
C LEU A 536 54.03 -15.00 9.92
N SER A 537 55.17 -14.85 10.60
CA SER A 537 55.60 -15.79 11.63
C SER A 537 54.66 -15.72 12.84
N HIS A 538 54.60 -16.80 13.63
CA HIS A 538 53.79 -16.86 14.85
C HIS A 538 54.17 -15.76 15.87
N ASN A 539 55.40 -15.26 15.79
CA ASN A 539 55.94 -14.22 16.65
C ASN A 539 55.40 -12.81 16.35
N TYR A 540 54.55 -12.62 15.33
CA TYR A 540 53.92 -11.32 15.04
C TYR A 540 52.43 -11.28 15.35
N ILE A 541 51.82 -12.43 15.71
CA ILE A 541 50.39 -12.56 15.95
C ILE A 541 49.95 -11.65 17.10
N TYR A 542 50.71 -11.67 18.21
CA TYR A 542 50.40 -10.92 19.42
C TYR A 542 50.58 -9.41 19.23
N GLU A 543 51.63 -9.02 18.52
CA GLU A 543 51.99 -7.64 18.23
C GLU A 543 50.93 -7.03 17.31
N VAL A 544 50.59 -7.68 16.20
CA VAL A 544 49.56 -7.22 15.27
C VAL A 544 48.19 -7.13 15.96
N ALA A 545 47.84 -8.12 16.78
CA ALA A 545 46.59 -8.10 17.54
C ALA A 545 46.55 -6.93 18.53
N SER A 546 47.65 -6.72 19.26
CA SER A 546 47.82 -5.60 20.18
C SER A 546 47.69 -4.25 19.47
N MET A 547 48.30 -4.09 18.30
CA MET A 547 48.22 -2.88 17.51
C MET A 547 46.78 -2.57 17.08
N ILE A 548 46.07 -3.53 16.49
CA ILE A 548 44.67 -3.36 16.07
C ILE A 548 43.78 -2.99 17.27
N LYS A 549 43.99 -3.66 18.41
CA LYS A 549 43.26 -3.37 19.64
C LYS A 549 43.49 -1.94 20.13
N HIS A 550 44.74 -1.53 20.30
CA HIS A 550 45.09 -0.26 20.93
C HIS A 550 44.93 0.94 19.99
N LYS A 551 45.12 0.74 18.69
CA LYS A 551 44.99 1.81 17.69
C LYS A 551 43.56 1.98 17.17
N LEU A 552 42.79 0.90 17.03
CA LEU A 552 41.45 0.96 16.40
C LEU A 552 40.30 0.67 17.37
N ILE A 553 40.34 -0.47 18.07
CA ILE A 553 39.19 -0.97 18.85
C ILE A 553 38.95 -0.17 20.13
N LEU A 554 39.98 0.00 20.97
CA LEU A 554 39.85 0.70 22.25
C LEU A 554 39.53 2.20 22.11
N PRO A 555 40.16 2.95 21.17
CA PRO A 555 39.83 4.36 20.95
C PRO A 555 38.49 4.56 20.22
N LYS A 556 37.85 3.49 19.72
CA LYS A 556 36.59 3.52 18.97
C LYS A 556 36.62 4.47 17.77
N ILE A 557 37.68 4.38 16.98
CA ILE A 557 37.90 5.29 15.83
C ILE A 557 36.86 5.12 14.70
N ALA A 558 36.12 4.01 14.70
CA ALA A 558 35.15 3.65 13.69
C ALA A 558 33.88 3.13 14.37
N GLN A 559 32.75 3.32 13.70
CA GLN A 559 31.46 2.87 14.20
C GLN A 559 31.32 1.35 14.09
N HIS A 560 31.89 0.77 13.03
CA HIS A 560 31.93 -0.66 12.78
C HIS A 560 33.34 -1.08 12.34
N ILE A 561 33.91 -2.06 13.04
CA ILE A 561 35.20 -2.69 12.70
C ILE A 561 34.95 -4.16 12.41
N VAL A 562 35.24 -4.62 11.20
CA VAL A 562 35.09 -6.00 10.75
C VAL A 562 36.48 -6.62 10.56
N ILE A 563 36.81 -7.67 11.30
CA ILE A 563 38.09 -8.37 11.20
C ILE A 563 37.83 -9.79 10.72
N LEU A 564 38.39 -10.14 9.56
CA LEU A 564 38.34 -11.47 8.99
C LEU A 564 39.71 -12.13 9.13
N THR A 565 39.73 -13.41 9.49
CA THR A 565 41.00 -14.15 9.57
C THR A 565 40.80 -15.64 9.37
N HIS A 566 41.84 -16.31 8.86
CA HIS A 566 41.91 -17.77 8.83
C HIS A 566 42.65 -18.37 10.03
N ASN A 567 43.32 -17.54 10.83
CA ASN A 567 44.13 -17.98 11.94
C ASN A 567 43.32 -17.90 13.24
N ILE A 568 43.06 -19.06 13.84
CA ILE A 568 42.27 -19.15 15.06
C ILE A 568 42.95 -18.50 16.27
N PHE A 569 44.30 -18.52 16.34
CA PHE A 569 45.05 -17.88 17.43
C PHE A 569 44.91 -16.37 17.39
N PHE A 570 45.02 -15.79 16.20
CA PHE A 570 44.82 -14.36 16.04
C PHE A 570 43.38 -13.95 16.37
N PHE A 571 42.40 -14.74 15.93
CA PHE A 571 41.01 -14.54 16.30
C PHE A 571 40.81 -14.57 17.82
N GLN A 572 41.35 -15.58 18.49
CA GLN A 572 41.29 -15.73 19.94
C GLN A 572 42.02 -14.61 20.67
N GLU A 573 43.19 -14.19 20.18
CA GLU A 573 43.97 -13.12 20.78
C GLU A 573 43.23 -11.78 20.72
N ILE A 574 42.66 -11.40 19.57
CA ILE A 574 41.82 -10.20 19.47
C ILE A 574 40.63 -10.28 20.44
N LEU A 575 39.99 -11.45 20.53
CA LEU A 575 38.81 -11.65 21.34
C LEU A 575 39.11 -11.61 22.85
N LEU A 576 40.14 -12.32 23.31
CA LEU A 576 40.53 -12.41 24.72
C LEU A 576 41.25 -11.15 25.20
N SER A 577 42.04 -10.50 24.34
CA SER A 577 42.74 -9.27 24.68
C SER A 577 41.77 -8.10 24.87
N VAL A 578 40.63 -8.09 24.16
CA VAL A 578 39.59 -7.05 24.27
C VAL A 578 38.53 -7.41 25.30
N TYR A 579 38.11 -8.68 25.39
CA TYR A 579 36.97 -9.11 26.20
C TYR A 579 37.36 -10.22 27.19
N LYS A 580 37.81 -9.82 28.38
CA LYS A 580 38.39 -10.73 29.39
C LYS A 580 37.41 -11.71 30.08
N ARG A 581 36.09 -11.49 30.02
CA ARG A 581 35.06 -12.33 30.69
C ARG A 581 33.71 -12.32 29.95
N LEU A 582 33.08 -13.49 29.76
CA LEU A 582 31.66 -13.59 29.44
C LEU A 582 30.83 -13.86 30.70
N ALA A 583 29.62 -13.30 30.72
CA ALA A 583 28.59 -13.79 31.61
C ALA A 583 28.13 -15.19 31.15
N PRO A 584 27.78 -16.11 32.06
CA PRO A 584 27.42 -17.50 31.71
C PRO A 584 26.32 -17.62 30.65
N GLU A 585 25.44 -16.63 30.59
CA GLU A 585 24.23 -16.63 29.76
C GLU A 585 24.43 -16.03 28.36
N ARG A 586 25.63 -15.55 28.04
CA ARG A 586 25.92 -14.89 26.75
C ARG A 586 26.81 -15.74 25.87
N THR A 587 26.49 -15.81 24.58
CA THR A 587 27.31 -16.50 23.57
C THR A 587 28.41 -15.62 22.99
N THR A 588 28.27 -14.29 23.06
CA THR A 588 29.25 -13.30 22.54
C THR A 588 29.44 -12.12 23.50
N PRO A 589 30.62 -11.44 23.51
CA PRO A 589 30.84 -10.26 24.34
C PRO A 589 29.93 -9.08 23.99
N LYS A 590 29.67 -8.18 24.95
CA LYS A 590 28.84 -7.00 24.71
C LYS A 590 29.47 -6.10 23.64
N GLY A 591 28.74 -5.81 22.58
CA GLY A 591 29.22 -4.96 21.49
C GLY A 591 30.08 -5.70 20.45
N CYS A 592 30.15 -7.03 20.52
CA CYS A 592 30.84 -7.86 19.53
C CYS A 592 29.88 -8.83 18.85
N ALA A 593 30.07 -9.07 17.55
CA ALA A 593 29.47 -10.18 16.81
C ALA A 593 30.56 -11.16 16.36
N LEU A 594 30.31 -12.45 16.47
CA LEU A 594 31.24 -13.51 16.09
C LEU A 594 30.58 -14.40 15.03
N TYR A 595 31.30 -14.65 13.93
CA TYR A 595 30.82 -15.49 12.84
C TYR A 595 31.89 -16.47 12.39
N ARG A 596 31.45 -17.60 11.80
CA ARG A 596 32.29 -18.55 11.09
C ARG A 596 31.81 -18.70 9.65
N ILE A 597 32.70 -18.53 8.69
CA ILE A 597 32.45 -18.88 7.29
C ILE A 597 32.81 -20.34 7.09
N ILE A 598 31.84 -21.12 6.63
CA ILE A 598 31.99 -22.53 6.29
C ILE A 598 31.92 -22.71 4.78
N LYS A 599 32.59 -23.75 4.27
CA LYS A 599 32.60 -24.08 2.83
C LYS A 599 32.10 -25.51 2.64
N GLY A 600 30.90 -25.64 2.07
CA GLY A 600 30.39 -26.90 1.51
C GLY A 600 30.54 -26.89 -0.01
N GLU A 601 29.46 -27.13 -0.74
CA GLU A 601 29.37 -26.82 -2.18
C GLU A 601 29.48 -25.31 -2.43
N TYR A 602 28.81 -24.51 -1.59
CA TYR A 602 28.90 -23.06 -1.54
C TYR A 602 29.33 -22.58 -0.15
N SER A 603 29.80 -21.34 -0.07
CA SER A 603 30.12 -20.65 1.17
C SER A 603 28.87 -20.21 1.91
N ASP A 604 28.89 -20.34 3.24
CA ASP A 604 27.83 -19.85 4.13
C ASP A 604 28.42 -19.20 5.38
N CYS A 605 27.67 -18.33 6.04
CA CYS A 605 28.08 -17.63 7.25
C CYS A 605 27.17 -18.02 8.42
N ILE A 606 27.76 -18.64 9.44
CA ILE A 606 27.02 -19.08 10.63
C ILE A 606 27.48 -18.29 11.87
N PRO A 607 26.58 -17.97 12.83
CA PRO A 607 26.98 -17.40 14.11
C PRO A 607 27.94 -18.32 14.85
N LEU A 608 28.93 -17.74 15.54
CA LEU A 608 29.90 -18.47 16.37
C LEU A 608 29.72 -18.08 17.83
N SER A 609 29.68 -19.05 18.75
CA SER A 609 29.71 -18.78 20.19
C SER A 609 31.15 -18.76 20.69
N MET A 610 31.47 -17.87 21.64
CA MET A 610 32.71 -17.94 22.43
C MET A 610 32.90 -19.31 23.10
N HIS A 611 31.80 -19.98 23.48
CA HIS A 611 31.83 -21.32 24.07
C HIS A 611 32.21 -22.41 23.05
N ASP A 612 31.96 -22.19 21.76
CA ASP A 612 32.35 -23.11 20.68
C ASP A 612 33.83 -22.94 20.27
N MET A 613 34.51 -21.92 20.80
CA MET A 613 35.91 -21.60 20.51
C MET A 613 36.84 -22.45 21.37
N LEU A 614 36.80 -23.73 21.05
CA LEU A 614 37.61 -24.81 21.58
C LEU A 614 39.12 -24.51 21.43
N ASN A 615 39.94 -24.82 22.45
CA ASN A 615 41.42 -24.72 22.40
C ASN A 615 41.98 -25.61 21.27
N GLU A 616 43.21 -25.37 20.79
CA GLU A 616 43.87 -26.12 19.67
C GLU A 616 43.56 -27.61 19.64
N TYR A 617 43.70 -28.24 20.81
CA TYR A 617 43.48 -29.65 21.00
C TYR A 617 42.03 -30.07 20.66
N GLN A 618 41.06 -29.32 21.15
CA GLN A 618 39.65 -29.56 20.93
C GLN A 618 39.24 -29.21 19.48
N ALA A 619 39.93 -28.27 18.81
CA ALA A 619 39.72 -27.99 17.38
C ALA A 619 40.18 -29.15 16.48
N LEU A 620 41.25 -29.87 16.86
CA LEU A 620 41.65 -31.11 16.18
C LEU A 620 40.54 -32.17 16.29
N TRP A 621 39.95 -32.35 17.48
CA TRP A 621 38.80 -33.25 17.67
C TRP A 621 37.57 -32.81 16.89
N GLN A 622 37.28 -31.50 16.83
CA GLN A 622 36.19 -30.99 15.98
C GLN A 622 36.42 -31.32 14.50
N THR A 623 37.66 -31.21 14.02
CA THR A 623 38.02 -31.55 12.63
C THR A 623 37.74 -33.02 12.33
N ILE A 624 38.04 -33.92 13.29
CA ILE A 624 37.70 -35.34 13.19
C ILE A 624 36.17 -35.55 13.17
N ARG A 625 35.41 -34.87 14.02
CA ARG A 625 33.92 -34.93 14.02
C ARG A 625 33.33 -34.39 12.73
N ASP A 626 33.88 -33.31 12.19
CA ASP A 626 33.42 -32.71 10.93
C ASP A 626 33.63 -33.68 9.76
N VAL A 627 34.70 -34.48 9.75
CA VAL A 627 34.87 -35.55 8.74
C VAL A 627 33.85 -36.68 8.93
N ARG A 628 33.61 -37.12 10.18
CA ARG A 628 32.56 -38.12 10.50
C ARG A 628 31.18 -37.67 10.03
N ASP A 629 30.87 -36.39 10.23
CA ASP A 629 29.56 -35.80 9.94
C ASP A 629 29.45 -35.27 8.48
N GLY A 630 30.44 -35.54 7.63
CA GLY A 630 30.42 -35.19 6.19
C GLY A 630 30.66 -33.71 5.88
N ARG A 631 31.14 -32.92 6.84
CA ARG A 631 31.38 -31.47 6.75
C ARG A 631 32.83 -31.11 6.36
N SER A 632 33.73 -32.10 6.28
CA SER A 632 35.15 -31.92 5.91
C SER A 632 35.66 -33.12 5.09
N LEU A 633 36.72 -32.91 4.30
CA LEU A 633 37.29 -33.93 3.40
C LEU A 633 38.12 -34.98 4.16
N PRO A 634 37.99 -36.30 3.88
CA PRO A 634 38.73 -37.38 4.54
C PRO A 634 40.26 -37.29 4.51
N VAL A 635 40.83 -36.53 3.56
CA VAL A 635 42.28 -36.37 3.40
C VAL A 635 42.97 -35.76 4.62
N VAL A 636 42.23 -35.03 5.47
CA VAL A 636 42.79 -34.38 6.67
C VAL A 636 42.91 -35.32 7.88
N LEU A 637 42.31 -36.52 7.83
CA LEU A 637 42.27 -37.46 8.96
C LEU A 637 43.65 -37.89 9.46
N PRO A 638 44.61 -38.33 8.61
CA PRO A 638 45.88 -38.86 9.11
C PRO A 638 46.67 -37.82 9.92
N ASN A 639 46.81 -36.61 9.38
CA ASN A 639 47.55 -35.53 10.03
C ASN A 639 46.87 -35.06 11.33
N THR A 640 45.54 -34.97 11.32
CA THR A 640 44.77 -34.54 12.50
C THR A 640 44.85 -35.58 13.62
N MET A 641 44.72 -36.86 13.30
CA MET A 641 44.89 -37.97 14.26
C MET A 641 46.30 -38.01 14.86
N ARG A 642 47.34 -37.77 14.05
CA ARG A 642 48.73 -37.63 14.52
C ARG A 642 48.85 -36.57 15.60
N ASN A 643 48.41 -35.36 15.26
CA ASN A 643 48.54 -34.20 16.14
C ASN A 643 47.78 -34.41 17.45
N ILE A 644 46.63 -35.09 17.42
CA ILE A 644 45.89 -35.43 18.64
C ILE A 644 46.67 -36.41 19.52
N LEU A 645 47.23 -37.48 18.95
CA LEU A 645 48.01 -38.46 19.72
C LEU A 645 49.27 -37.79 20.29
N GLU A 646 50.02 -37.08 19.47
CA GLU A 646 51.23 -36.39 19.90
C GLU A 646 50.92 -35.34 20.98
N TYR A 647 49.92 -34.49 20.76
CA TYR A 647 49.54 -33.45 21.73
C TYR A 647 49.04 -34.06 23.05
N TYR A 648 48.13 -35.04 23.01
CA TYR A 648 47.56 -35.64 24.21
C TYR A 648 48.59 -36.41 25.05
N PHE A 649 49.35 -37.29 24.40
CA PHE A 649 50.29 -38.17 25.10
C PHE A 649 51.61 -37.46 25.45
N SER A 650 52.00 -36.40 24.73
CA SER A 650 53.08 -35.50 25.14
C SER A 650 52.66 -34.65 26.34
N PHE A 651 51.51 -33.98 26.27
CA PHE A 651 51.01 -33.11 27.33
C PHE A 651 50.70 -33.88 28.63
N SER A 652 50.21 -35.12 28.53
CA SER A 652 49.96 -35.97 29.69
C SER A 652 51.22 -36.69 30.24
N CYS A 653 52.41 -36.43 29.67
CA CYS A 653 53.66 -37.14 29.96
C CYS A 653 53.54 -38.68 29.86
N LYS A 654 52.78 -39.18 28.88
CA LYS A 654 52.46 -40.60 28.67
C LYS A 654 53.07 -41.18 27.37
N GLN A 655 54.10 -40.55 26.79
CA GLN A 655 54.72 -41.00 25.53
C GLN A 655 55.16 -42.47 25.55
N GLU A 656 55.77 -42.94 26.64
CA GLU A 656 56.13 -44.36 26.78
C GLU A 656 54.92 -45.31 26.77
N LYS A 657 53.73 -44.86 27.21
CA LYS A 657 52.50 -45.67 27.16
C LYS A 657 51.96 -45.75 25.74
N LEU A 658 52.04 -44.66 24.98
CA LEU A 658 51.66 -44.65 23.57
C LEU A 658 52.56 -45.60 22.77
N ASP A 659 53.88 -45.52 22.94
CA ASP A 659 54.84 -46.39 22.25
C ASP A 659 54.62 -47.87 22.59
N LYS A 660 54.36 -48.19 23.86
CA LYS A 660 54.03 -49.57 24.28
C LYS A 660 52.69 -50.06 23.71
N ALA A 661 51.66 -49.22 23.68
CA ALA A 661 50.35 -49.57 23.13
C ALA A 661 50.43 -49.81 21.62
N LEU A 662 51.14 -48.95 20.88
CA LEU A 662 51.37 -49.11 19.44
C LEU A 662 52.16 -50.39 19.13
N ASN A 663 53.23 -50.66 19.87
CA ASN A 663 54.02 -51.88 19.71
C ASN A 663 53.21 -53.14 20.06
N LYS A 664 52.39 -53.10 21.12
CA LYS A 664 51.52 -54.21 21.52
C LYS A 664 50.45 -54.49 20.45
N LEU A 665 49.76 -53.46 19.96
CA LEU A 665 48.77 -53.57 18.89
C LEU A 665 49.37 -54.08 17.58
N ALA A 666 50.61 -53.68 17.25
CA ALA A 666 51.33 -54.17 16.09
C ALA A 666 51.72 -55.65 16.19
N VAL A 667 51.94 -56.17 17.41
CA VAL A 667 52.29 -57.59 17.66
C VAL A 667 51.03 -58.46 17.78
N GLU A 668 49.97 -58.01 18.46
CA GLU A 668 48.71 -58.75 18.64
C GLU A 668 47.92 -58.94 17.34
N TYR A 669 48.01 -57.99 16.42
CA TYR A 669 47.36 -58.06 15.11
C TYR A 669 48.43 -58.28 14.04
N SER A 670 48.80 -59.54 13.80
CA SER A 670 49.84 -60.03 12.89
C SER A 670 49.61 -59.72 11.39
N ALA A 671 48.79 -58.73 11.05
CA ALA A 671 48.45 -58.31 9.69
C ALA A 671 49.16 -57.02 9.22
N GLY A 672 50.04 -56.41 10.02
CA GLY A 672 50.78 -55.21 9.60
C GLY A 672 49.93 -53.93 9.44
N GLU A 673 48.64 -53.98 9.79
CA GLU A 673 47.69 -52.86 9.67
C GLU A 673 47.99 -51.68 10.62
N TYR A 674 48.50 -51.94 11.83
CA TYR A 674 48.87 -50.88 12.78
C TYR A 674 50.23 -50.23 12.47
N ASP A 675 51.22 -51.03 12.06
CA ASP A 675 52.51 -50.49 11.59
C ASP A 675 52.30 -49.69 10.29
N SER A 676 51.42 -50.14 9.39
CA SER A 676 51.05 -49.37 8.20
C SER A 676 50.19 -48.14 8.49
N PHE A 677 49.28 -48.16 9.47
CA PHE A 677 48.53 -46.98 9.93
C PHE A 677 49.44 -45.95 10.59
N TYR A 678 50.32 -46.36 11.51
CA TYR A 678 51.27 -45.46 12.15
C TYR A 678 52.28 -44.90 11.14
N ARG A 679 52.82 -45.74 10.24
CA ARG A 679 53.65 -45.28 9.12
C ARG A 679 52.87 -44.41 8.14
N ALA A 680 51.60 -44.65 7.89
CA ALA A 680 50.79 -43.82 7.00
C ALA A 680 50.54 -42.44 7.63
N ILE A 681 50.17 -42.38 8.91
CA ILE A 681 50.03 -41.13 9.65
C ILE A 681 51.37 -40.38 9.72
N ASN A 682 52.50 -41.08 9.89
CA ASN A 682 53.83 -40.47 9.95
C ASN A 682 54.47 -40.13 8.59
N ARG A 683 54.15 -40.85 7.50
CA ARG A 683 54.66 -40.56 6.14
C ARG A 683 53.81 -39.54 5.38
N HIS A 684 52.51 -39.47 5.63
CA HIS A 684 51.60 -38.53 4.95
C HIS A 684 51.48 -37.18 5.67
N SER A 685 52.20 -36.98 6.78
CA SER A 685 52.48 -35.65 7.34
C SER A 685 53.64 -35.00 6.57
N HIS A 686 53.48 -33.76 6.11
CA HIS A 686 54.35 -33.04 5.17
C HIS A 686 55.79 -32.71 5.67
N SER A 687 56.58 -33.71 6.09
CA SER A 687 57.97 -33.49 6.55
C SER A 687 59.05 -34.25 5.79
N ASP A 688 58.72 -35.06 4.78
CA ASP A 688 59.75 -35.81 4.01
C ASP A 688 59.54 -35.69 2.50
N GLY A 689 60.54 -35.16 1.78
CA GLY A 689 60.49 -34.71 0.38
C GLY A 689 60.45 -35.82 -0.67
N ARG A 690 59.95 -37.02 -0.34
CA ARG A 690 59.78 -38.15 -1.28
C ARG A 690 58.44 -38.85 -1.06
N ASN A 691 57.35 -38.19 -1.44
CA ASN A 691 56.03 -38.82 -1.51
C ASN A 691 55.51 -38.80 -2.95
N ILE A 692 55.47 -39.98 -3.59
CA ILE A 692 54.70 -40.24 -4.81
C ILE A 692 53.28 -40.56 -4.34
N MET A 693 52.29 -39.77 -4.77
CA MET A 693 50.87 -40.10 -4.53
C MET A 693 50.48 -41.35 -5.32
N ALA A 694 50.55 -42.51 -4.68
CA ALA A 694 49.97 -43.74 -5.21
C ALA A 694 48.56 -43.93 -4.62
N THR A 695 47.55 -43.45 -5.36
CA THR A 695 46.19 -44.03 -5.48
C THR A 695 45.71 -44.96 -4.35
N GLY A 696 45.48 -44.43 -3.15
CA GLY A 696 44.86 -45.16 -2.04
C GLY A 696 43.57 -44.48 -1.60
N VAL A 697 42.42 -45.13 -1.78
CA VAL A 697 41.15 -44.69 -1.18
C VAL A 697 41.31 -44.76 0.34
N ILE A 698 41.23 -43.61 1.03
CA ILE A 698 41.26 -43.58 2.49
C ILE A 698 39.98 -44.22 3.01
N ASN A 699 40.09 -45.40 3.63
CA ASN A 699 38.98 -46.04 4.30
C ASN A 699 38.75 -45.35 5.66
N VAL A 700 37.80 -44.42 5.69
CA VAL A 700 37.47 -43.60 6.86
C VAL A 700 37.13 -44.46 8.08
N GLU A 701 36.27 -45.46 7.93
CA GLU A 701 35.83 -46.34 9.03
C GLU A 701 37.01 -47.09 9.66
N MET A 702 37.95 -47.58 8.84
CA MET A 702 39.15 -48.26 9.31
C MET A 702 40.03 -47.31 10.14
N TYR A 703 40.24 -46.08 9.68
CA TYR A 703 41.06 -45.09 10.40
C TYR A 703 40.46 -44.73 11.76
N PHE A 704 39.15 -44.51 11.83
CA PHE A 704 38.45 -44.28 13.09
C PHE A 704 38.57 -45.46 14.07
N ARG A 705 38.42 -46.69 13.57
CA ARG A 705 38.53 -47.90 14.39
C ARG A 705 39.94 -48.10 14.97
N LEU A 706 40.97 -47.92 14.14
CA LEU A 706 42.37 -48.04 14.59
C LEU A 706 42.73 -46.93 15.58
N PHE A 707 42.24 -45.71 15.34
CA PHE A 707 42.44 -44.57 16.22
C PHE A 707 41.79 -44.79 17.59
N GLN A 708 40.55 -45.29 17.65
CA GLN A 708 39.87 -45.63 18.91
C GLN A 708 40.63 -46.67 19.74
N LYS A 709 41.12 -47.75 19.10
CA LYS A 709 41.82 -48.83 19.79
C LYS A 709 43.11 -48.39 20.49
N ILE A 710 43.76 -47.33 20.01
CA ILE A 710 44.93 -46.75 20.70
C ILE A 710 44.54 -46.20 22.07
N PHE A 711 43.38 -45.55 22.19
CA PHE A 711 42.87 -45.03 23.46
C PHE A 711 42.38 -46.16 24.38
N GLU A 712 41.86 -47.26 23.83
CA GLU A 712 41.49 -48.46 24.60
C GLU A 712 42.72 -49.13 25.24
N GLU A 713 43.78 -49.37 24.47
CA GLU A 713 45.02 -50.00 24.98
C GLU A 713 45.80 -49.12 25.96
N THR A 714 45.69 -47.79 25.83
CA THR A 714 46.29 -46.84 26.78
C THR A 714 45.43 -46.62 28.03
N LYS A 715 44.24 -47.24 28.10
CA LYS A 715 43.22 -47.07 29.16
C LYS A 715 42.71 -45.64 29.29
N ASP A 716 42.63 -44.91 28.18
CA ASP A 716 42.16 -43.53 28.08
C ASP A 716 40.87 -43.43 27.21
N SER A 717 40.05 -44.49 27.15
CA SER A 717 38.81 -44.54 26.35
C SER A 717 37.77 -43.49 26.73
N ASP A 718 37.68 -43.14 28.01
CA ASP A 718 36.73 -42.12 28.50
C ASP A 718 36.99 -40.76 27.83
N HIS A 719 38.27 -40.44 27.63
CA HIS A 719 38.69 -39.22 26.95
C HIS A 719 38.31 -39.24 25.47
N TYR A 720 38.57 -40.35 24.78
CA TYR A 720 38.15 -40.54 23.38
C TYR A 720 36.63 -40.37 23.22
N ASN A 721 35.84 -41.04 24.07
CA ASN A 721 34.38 -40.99 24.03
C ASN A 721 33.86 -39.57 24.30
N THR A 722 34.40 -38.90 25.31
CA THR A 722 34.04 -37.51 25.63
C THR A 722 34.33 -36.57 24.46
N MET A 723 35.51 -36.67 23.85
CA MET A 723 35.91 -35.79 22.75
C MET A 723 35.14 -36.08 21.45
N MET A 724 34.80 -37.35 21.20
CA MET A 724 33.97 -37.75 20.07
C MET A 724 32.47 -37.47 20.26
N GLY A 725 32.06 -37.07 21.47
CA GLY A 725 30.67 -36.80 21.83
C GLY A 725 29.81 -38.07 21.94
N ILE A 726 30.42 -39.19 22.32
CA ILE A 726 29.76 -40.49 22.52
C ILE A 726 29.39 -40.60 24.00
N THR A 727 28.09 -40.58 24.33
CA THR A 727 27.59 -40.88 25.68
C THR A 727 27.67 -42.37 25.93
N VAL A 728 28.53 -42.78 26.86
CA VAL A 728 28.58 -44.16 27.37
C VAL A 728 27.50 -44.26 28.45
N GLU A 729 26.44 -45.04 28.22
CA GLU A 729 25.53 -45.43 29.30
C GLU A 729 26.34 -46.24 30.31
N GLN A 730 26.45 -45.73 31.54
CA GLN A 730 27.02 -46.50 32.63
C GLN A 730 26.07 -47.67 32.93
N THR A 731 26.43 -48.88 32.49
CA THR A 731 25.84 -50.09 33.08
C THR A 731 26.32 -50.15 34.53
N GLU A 732 25.41 -49.81 35.45
CA GLU A 732 25.48 -50.22 36.85
C GLU A 732 25.63 -51.75 36.90
N GLY A 733 26.42 -52.23 37.88
CA GLY A 733 26.88 -53.61 37.98
C GLY A 733 25.78 -54.66 38.17
#